data_AF-A0A496U2B1-F1
#
_entry.id   AF-A0A496U2B1-F1
#
_cell.length_a   1.000
_cell.length_b   1.000
_cell.length_c   1.000
_cell.angle_alpha   90.00
_cell.angle_beta   90.00
_cell.angle_gamma   90.00
#
_symmetry.space_group_name_H-M   'P 1'
#
loop_
_entity.id
_entity.type
_entity.pdbx_description
1 polymer ?
#
loop_
_entity_poly.entity_id
_entity_poly.type
_entity_poly.pdbx_seq_one_letter_code
_entity_poly.pdbx_strand_id
1 'polypeptide(L)'
;MDKSFGTSSFKTTSSISNNVENKYLNQFSLEKVTEIYKKLEENPDLEYYFLDKDKNPVKVLEIKKVPYSGRIYDVDVENDIVLVRRAGIPVWSGNSNTKAVDISKYGNNGTIHGATWTTGKFDSALKFDGTDDYVNCGNDSSLNITDAITIEVWVKPTGNNTDRSIIEMGKSWRLSLYNSSIANFQVHDGGEWSGIYENISNLGKNWIDLGAVSNTNEVLSMTYLDNGIALFGGCSGGRVHRSTDYGLNWTAIGDVFGSPSDSMAYCGDGIVLISFINGKVWRSTDYGLNWTDLGTIGEATSMAPVEYLDNGIALLGDDSGHVYRSTDYGENWTDLGIIDSGGVTSLAYLESGIAILGTGGGKVHRSTDYGENWTEIGTIATDTIRVIAYLGNGIVILGDDYSHVHRSTDYGLNWTDLGTVGSSVILSMAYLGNGVVILGNGDNHVYRSTNYGLNWTDLGSPSNQSIESMAYLGSGIAILGDNNYHVFRSKINLSASITPDTFSHITGTFSENTTSIYVNGVLQGMSNNASRNNILNNLLIGKQLNGSYFNGLIDEVRIYNRALTPEEIRMHYLSEFQKFNATEWRFYNNVTNLTDGTYTYYGLANDTVGNEGQTETRTLTVDTTPPAISITYPTSNSVKNNYIINGTST
;
A
#
# COMPACT_ATOMS: atom_id res chain seq x y z
N MET A 1 21.11 12.66 45.11
CA MET A 1 20.76 11.72 46.21
C MET A 1 19.25 11.78 46.35
N ASP A 2 18.56 10.95 45.56
CA ASP A 2 17.98 9.64 45.94
C ASP A 2 16.70 9.79 46.79
N LYS A 3 15.51 9.72 46.18
CA LYS A 3 14.68 8.54 45.80
C LYS A 3 14.16 7.74 47.01
N SER A 4 12.85 7.81 47.25
CA SER A 4 11.91 6.73 46.88
C SER A 4 10.49 7.01 47.36
N PHE A 5 9.55 6.71 46.47
CA PHE A 5 8.10 6.75 46.65
C PHE A 5 7.62 5.46 47.35
N GLY A 6 6.60 5.58 48.20
CA GLY A 6 5.79 4.45 48.65
C GLY A 6 4.54 4.29 47.80
N THR A 7 4.10 3.05 47.60
CA THR A 7 2.72 2.71 47.26
C THR A 7 2.29 1.40 47.93
N SER A 8 1.00 1.35 48.18
CA SER A 8 0.21 0.49 49.04
C SER A 8 -0.49 -0.67 48.30
N SER A 9 -0.63 -1.81 48.98
CA SER A 9 -1.74 -2.80 49.03
C SER A 9 -2.81 -2.90 47.91
N PHE A 10 -3.18 -4.15 47.53
CA PHE A 10 -4.58 -4.66 47.52
C PHE A 10 -4.67 -6.21 47.56
N LYS A 11 -5.60 -6.75 48.38
CA LYS A 11 -6.18 -8.12 48.39
C LYS A 11 -7.39 -8.13 47.41
N THR A 12 -7.85 -9.22 46.78
CA THR A 12 -8.58 -10.38 47.36
C THR A 12 -8.69 -11.56 46.36
N THR A 13 -8.68 -12.80 46.87
CA THR A 13 -9.10 -14.03 46.17
C THR A 13 -10.39 -14.56 46.80
N SER A 14 -11.49 -14.58 46.06
CA SER A 14 -12.72 -15.27 46.46
C SER A 14 -12.77 -16.67 45.86
N SER A 15 -13.02 -17.66 46.73
CA SER A 15 -13.34 -19.07 46.48
C SER A 15 -12.17 -20.07 46.31
N ILE A 16 -11.48 -20.34 47.42
CA ILE A 16 -11.16 -21.74 47.73
C ILE A 16 -11.76 -22.03 49.10
N SER A 17 -13.02 -22.46 49.10
CA SER A 17 -13.62 -23.10 50.26
C SER A 17 -13.79 -24.59 49.97
N ASN A 18 -13.08 -25.39 50.76
CA ASN A 18 -13.53 -26.63 51.43
C ASN A 18 -14.10 -27.75 50.54
N ASN A 19 -13.70 -29.01 50.63
CA ASN A 19 -12.97 -29.78 51.64
C ASN A 19 -12.80 -31.15 51.00
N VAL A 20 -11.58 -31.68 50.85
CA VAL A 20 -11.22 -33.07 51.20
C VAL A 20 -9.69 -33.10 51.36
N GLU A 21 -9.27 -33.25 52.62
CA GLU A 21 -8.02 -33.90 53.07
C GLU A 21 -6.67 -33.37 52.56
N ASN A 22 -6.36 -32.18 53.07
CA ASN A 22 -5.02 -31.71 53.40
C ASN A 22 -4.23 -32.72 54.27
N LYS A 23 -3.55 -33.69 53.65
CA LYS A 23 -2.42 -34.38 54.30
C LYS A 23 -1.06 -34.13 53.66
N TYR A 24 -1.03 -33.56 52.45
CA TYR A 24 0.21 -33.29 51.71
C TYR A 24 0.50 -31.80 51.45
N LEU A 25 -0.47 -30.89 51.66
CA LEU A 25 -0.31 -29.46 51.35
C LEU A 25 0.32 -28.61 52.46
N ASN A 26 0.40 -29.10 53.70
CA ASN A 26 1.05 -28.39 54.82
C ASN A 26 2.59 -28.31 54.70
N GLN A 27 3.18 -28.88 53.64
CA GLN A 27 4.61 -28.82 53.36
C GLN A 27 4.94 -27.92 52.16
N PHE A 28 3.96 -27.22 51.59
CA PHE A 28 4.19 -26.32 50.46
C PHE A 28 4.10 -24.86 50.90
N SER A 29 5.19 -24.12 50.71
CA SER A 29 5.22 -22.66 50.81
C SER A 29 5.32 -22.06 49.41
N LEU A 30 4.53 -21.03 49.12
CA LEU A 30 4.73 -20.18 47.95
C LEU A 30 6.00 -19.36 48.17
N GLU A 31 6.96 -19.49 47.26
CA GLU A 31 8.26 -18.83 47.33
C GLU A 31 8.58 -18.16 45.99
N LYS A 32 9.30 -17.03 46.02
CA LYS A 32 9.63 -16.31 44.79
C LYS A 32 10.59 -17.14 43.95
N VAL A 33 10.34 -17.20 42.64
CA VAL A 33 11.19 -17.95 41.68
C VAL A 33 12.66 -17.52 41.74
N THR A 34 12.93 -16.24 41.99
CA THR A 34 14.29 -15.69 42.18
C THR A 34 14.99 -16.20 43.45
N GLU A 35 14.23 -16.55 44.50
CA GLU A 35 14.76 -17.15 45.73
C GLU A 35 14.99 -18.66 45.55
N ILE A 36 14.14 -19.33 44.76
CA ILE A 36 14.29 -20.75 44.40
C ILE A 36 15.59 -20.99 43.62
N TYR A 37 15.93 -20.09 42.68
CA TYR A 37 17.18 -20.17 41.91
C TYR A 37 18.43 -20.17 42.81
N LYS A 38 18.51 -19.25 43.77
CA LYS A 38 19.63 -19.19 44.72
C LYS A 38 19.72 -20.44 45.59
N LYS A 39 18.59 -20.94 46.06
CA LYS A 39 18.55 -22.15 46.91
C LYS A 39 18.94 -23.42 46.18
N LEU A 40 18.64 -23.54 44.88
CA LEU A 40 19.07 -24.67 44.05
C LEU A 40 20.57 -24.65 43.75
N GLU A 41 21.18 -23.47 43.58
CA GLU A 41 22.64 -23.33 43.46
C GLU A 41 23.34 -23.64 44.79
N GLU A 42 22.74 -23.26 45.92
CA GLU A 42 23.30 -23.47 47.26
C GLU A 42 23.06 -24.89 47.82
N ASN A 43 22.00 -25.59 47.40
CA ASN A 43 21.62 -26.92 47.87
C ASN A 43 21.00 -27.78 46.74
N PRO A 44 21.82 -28.51 45.98
CA PRO A 44 21.35 -29.29 44.81
C PRO A 44 20.48 -30.50 45.15
N ASP A 45 20.39 -30.90 46.43
CA ASP A 45 19.59 -32.05 46.90
C ASP A 45 18.14 -31.68 47.26
N LEU A 46 17.76 -30.39 47.18
CA LEU A 46 16.38 -29.94 47.44
C LEU A 46 15.44 -30.34 46.30
N GLU A 47 14.37 -31.06 46.63
CA GLU A 47 13.34 -31.44 45.66
C GLU A 47 12.19 -30.42 45.61
N TYR A 48 11.91 -29.90 44.43
CA TYR A 48 10.78 -28.99 44.19
C TYR A 48 9.70 -29.69 43.39
N TYR A 49 8.44 -29.34 43.64
CA TYR A 49 7.26 -29.91 42.97
C TYR A 49 6.27 -28.80 42.58
N PHE A 50 5.62 -28.96 41.43
CA PHE A 50 4.43 -28.20 41.05
C PHE A 50 3.19 -29.07 41.15
N LEU A 51 2.00 -28.46 41.18
CA LEU A 51 0.75 -29.19 41.01
C LEU A 51 0.39 -29.28 39.51
N ASP A 52 -0.14 -30.43 39.08
CA ASP A 52 -0.77 -30.56 37.77
C ASP A 52 -2.24 -30.08 37.78
N LYS A 53 -2.91 -30.17 36.63
CA LYS A 53 -4.32 -29.79 36.46
C LYS A 53 -5.29 -30.55 37.38
N ASP A 54 -4.88 -31.73 37.83
CA ASP A 54 -5.63 -32.63 38.71
C ASP A 54 -5.16 -32.52 40.18
N LYS A 55 -4.29 -31.52 40.47
CA LYS A 55 -3.68 -31.21 41.77
C LYS A 55 -2.70 -32.25 42.31
N ASN A 56 -2.13 -33.10 41.46
CA ASN A 56 -1.08 -34.03 41.87
C ASN A 56 0.30 -33.37 41.85
N PRO A 57 1.19 -33.68 42.81
CA PRO A 57 2.55 -33.14 42.82
C PRO A 57 3.41 -33.76 41.71
N VAL A 58 4.07 -32.91 40.93
CA VAL A 58 4.98 -33.26 39.83
C VAL A 58 6.35 -32.68 40.11
N LYS A 59 7.36 -33.56 40.18
CA LYS A 59 8.74 -33.18 40.50
C LYS A 59 9.35 -32.28 39.41
N VAL A 60 10.02 -31.23 39.84
CA VAL A 60 10.86 -30.35 39.02
C VAL A 60 12.21 -31.03 38.82
N LEU A 61 12.58 -31.26 37.56
CA LEU A 61 13.82 -31.97 37.23
C LEU A 61 14.98 -31.02 36.88
N GLU A 62 14.67 -29.85 36.31
CA GLU A 62 15.68 -28.86 35.88
C GLU A 62 15.02 -27.47 35.77
N ILE A 63 15.74 -26.43 36.21
CA ILE A 63 15.40 -25.01 36.03
C ILE A 63 16.55 -24.36 35.26
N LYS A 64 16.27 -23.78 34.07
CA LYS A 64 17.29 -23.12 33.25
C LYS A 64 16.91 -21.68 32.91
N LYS A 65 17.86 -20.77 33.06
CA LYS A 65 17.80 -19.37 32.62
C LYS A 65 17.99 -19.28 31.10
N VAL A 66 17.12 -18.56 30.41
CA VAL A 66 17.14 -18.39 28.95
C VAL A 66 17.17 -16.89 28.60
N PRO A 67 18.02 -16.43 27.64
CA PRO A 67 18.04 -15.04 27.20
C PRO A 67 16.66 -14.59 26.69
N TYR A 68 16.22 -13.41 27.16
CA TYR A 68 14.86 -12.88 27.01
C TYR A 68 14.61 -12.23 25.63
N SER A 69 13.57 -12.67 24.91
CA SER A 69 13.17 -12.14 23.59
C SER A 69 11.98 -11.18 23.61
N GLY A 70 11.47 -10.81 24.78
CA GLY A 70 10.49 -9.71 24.91
C GLY A 70 9.03 -10.08 25.11
N ARG A 71 8.58 -11.34 24.92
CA ARG A 71 7.19 -11.76 25.25
C ARG A 71 7.11 -13.25 25.64
N ILE A 72 6.49 -13.56 26.79
CA ILE A 72 5.29 -14.41 26.98
C ILE A 72 4.81 -14.21 28.44
N TYR A 73 3.50 -14.32 28.61
CA TYR A 73 2.71 -14.06 29.81
C TYR A 73 3.06 -14.88 31.07
N ASP A 74 2.86 -14.18 32.20
CA ASP A 74 2.61 -14.66 33.56
C ASP A 74 3.83 -14.99 34.44
N VAL A 75 4.63 -13.97 34.75
CA VAL A 75 4.86 -13.42 36.11
C VAL A 75 5.60 -12.09 35.90
N ASP A 76 5.18 -11.01 36.55
CA ASP A 76 5.95 -9.77 36.56
C ASP A 76 7.23 -10.00 37.40
N VAL A 77 8.36 -10.28 36.75
CA VAL A 77 9.67 -10.34 37.40
C VAL A 77 10.68 -9.54 36.61
N GLU A 78 11.35 -8.61 37.30
CA GLU A 78 12.50 -7.87 36.77
C GLU A 78 13.61 -8.86 36.38
N ASN A 79 13.65 -9.20 35.09
CA ASN A 79 14.81 -9.68 34.31
C ASN A 79 15.09 -11.18 34.11
N ASP A 80 14.16 -12.15 34.27
CA ASP A 80 14.43 -13.56 33.89
C ASP A 80 13.19 -14.44 33.54
N ILE A 81 13.32 -15.34 32.55
CA ILE A 81 12.36 -16.44 32.26
C ILE A 81 12.91 -17.77 32.83
N VAL A 82 12.05 -18.59 33.47
CA VAL A 82 12.37 -19.93 33.98
C VAL A 82 11.70 -21.02 33.15
N LEU A 83 12.51 -21.91 32.56
CA LEU A 83 12.04 -23.13 31.90
C LEU A 83 12.01 -24.29 32.90
N VAL A 84 10.87 -24.97 33.06
CA VAL A 84 10.72 -26.16 33.92
C VAL A 84 10.54 -27.41 33.06
N ARG A 85 11.42 -28.41 33.20
CA ARG A 85 11.27 -29.71 32.54
C ARG A 85 10.48 -30.70 33.39
N ARG A 86 9.51 -31.39 32.78
CA ARG A 86 8.72 -32.47 33.40
C ARG A 86 8.84 -33.72 32.53
N ALA A 87 9.16 -34.87 33.14
CA ALA A 87 9.21 -36.19 32.46
C ALA A 87 10.02 -36.26 31.14
N GLY A 88 11.02 -35.39 30.95
CA GLY A 88 11.87 -35.37 29.75
C GLY A 88 11.32 -34.60 28.54
N ILE A 89 10.17 -33.90 28.65
CA ILE A 89 9.58 -33.10 27.58
C ILE A 89 9.41 -31.64 28.06
N PRO A 90 9.74 -30.61 27.24
CA PRO A 90 9.44 -29.22 27.58
C PRO A 90 7.92 -28.99 27.56
N VAL A 91 7.34 -28.48 28.64
CA VAL A 91 5.92 -28.12 28.70
C VAL A 91 5.77 -26.73 29.31
N TRP A 92 5.01 -25.86 28.64
CA TRP A 92 4.63 -24.54 29.15
C TRP A 92 3.78 -24.68 30.43
N SER A 93 4.07 -23.88 31.47
CA SER A 93 3.20 -23.76 32.64
C SER A 93 1.97 -22.95 32.24
N GLY A 94 0.97 -23.63 31.67
CA GLY A 94 -0.25 -23.00 31.20
C GLY A 94 -0.92 -22.16 32.29
N ASN A 95 -1.07 -20.87 32.02
CA ASN A 95 -2.16 -20.05 32.53
C ASN A 95 -2.90 -19.47 31.32
N SER A 96 -4.17 -19.85 31.17
CA SER A 96 -5.08 -19.28 30.18
C SER A 96 -5.35 -17.83 30.57
N ASN A 97 -4.66 -16.88 29.94
CA ASN A 97 -5.00 -15.48 30.11
C ASN A 97 -6.38 -15.22 29.54
N THR A 98 -7.36 -15.03 30.41
CA THR A 98 -8.72 -14.63 30.06
C THR A 98 -8.82 -13.15 29.70
N LYS A 99 -7.69 -12.46 29.51
CA LYS A 99 -7.63 -11.03 29.21
C LYS A 99 -6.78 -10.71 27.99
N ALA A 100 -7.31 -9.84 27.13
CA ALA A 100 -6.57 -9.09 26.14
C ALA A 100 -6.25 -7.71 26.73
N VAL A 101 -4.98 -7.39 26.92
CA VAL A 101 -4.57 -6.18 27.65
C VAL A 101 -4.59 -4.97 26.71
N ASP A 102 -5.22 -3.88 27.16
CA ASP A 102 -5.12 -2.58 26.51
C ASP A 102 -3.84 -1.85 26.99
N ILE A 103 -2.92 -1.61 26.06
CA ILE A 103 -1.62 -0.95 26.28
C ILE A 103 -1.76 0.58 26.24
N SER A 104 -2.94 1.09 25.87
CA SER A 104 -3.23 2.52 25.90
C SER A 104 -3.35 3.05 27.33
N LYS A 105 -3.41 4.38 27.47
CA LYS A 105 -3.67 5.03 28.76
C LYS A 105 -5.10 4.83 29.28
N TYR A 106 -6.00 4.28 28.46
CA TYR A 106 -7.42 4.15 28.76
C TYR A 106 -7.77 2.84 29.47
N GLY A 107 -6.96 1.78 29.32
CA GLY A 107 -7.08 0.56 30.11
C GLY A 107 -8.34 -0.27 29.81
N ASN A 108 -8.86 -0.20 28.58
CA ASN A 108 -10.02 -0.93 28.09
C ASN A 108 -9.72 -2.42 27.84
N ASN A 109 -9.23 -3.11 28.88
CA ASN A 109 -8.85 -4.52 28.81
C ASN A 109 -10.05 -5.40 28.39
N GLY A 110 -9.83 -6.24 27.39
CA GLY A 110 -10.81 -7.21 26.91
C GLY A 110 -10.84 -8.48 27.76
N THR A 111 -12.03 -9.03 27.98
CA THR A 111 -12.19 -10.41 28.51
C THR A 111 -12.32 -11.38 27.34
N ILE A 112 -11.47 -12.40 27.30
CA ILE A 112 -11.43 -13.41 26.24
C ILE A 112 -12.41 -14.54 26.57
N HIS A 113 -13.25 -14.89 25.61
CA HIS A 113 -14.19 -16.01 25.64
C HIS A 113 -13.82 -16.98 24.52
N GLY A 114 -13.40 -18.20 24.89
CA GLY A 114 -13.10 -19.30 23.96
C GLY A 114 -11.80 -19.17 23.14
N ALA A 115 -11.51 -17.97 22.62
CA ALA A 115 -10.34 -17.71 21.79
C ALA A 115 -9.02 -18.02 22.51
N THR A 116 -8.02 -18.45 21.74
CA THR A 116 -6.71 -18.90 22.28
C THR A 116 -5.54 -18.14 21.68
N TRP A 117 -4.50 -17.90 22.48
CA TRP A 117 -3.27 -17.28 22.00
C TRP A 117 -2.47 -18.23 21.12
N THR A 118 -1.96 -17.73 19.99
CA THR A 118 -1.09 -18.44 19.04
C THR A 118 -0.06 -17.47 18.45
N THR A 119 0.87 -17.95 17.63
CA THR A 119 1.77 -17.09 16.84
C THR A 119 0.99 -16.20 15.89
N GLY A 120 1.26 -14.90 15.95
CA GLY A 120 0.59 -13.85 15.17
C GLY A 120 1.38 -13.37 13.96
N LYS A 121 0.97 -12.22 13.42
CA LYS A 121 1.77 -11.46 12.44
C LYS A 121 3.01 -10.92 13.13
N PHE A 122 2.84 -10.42 14.35
CA PHE A 122 3.92 -9.96 15.21
C PHE A 122 3.79 -10.63 16.58
N ASP A 123 4.76 -11.49 16.92
CA ASP A 123 4.75 -12.32 18.13
C ASP A 123 3.51 -13.21 18.26
N SER A 124 2.40 -12.67 18.79
CA SER A 124 1.22 -13.43 19.21
C SER A 124 -0.10 -12.80 18.78
N ALA A 125 -1.01 -13.62 18.26
CA ALA A 125 -2.37 -13.26 17.89
C ALA A 125 -3.39 -14.09 18.68
N LEU A 126 -4.65 -13.65 18.69
CA LEU A 126 -5.76 -14.49 19.13
C LEU A 126 -6.33 -15.29 17.96
N LYS A 127 -6.51 -16.59 18.19
CA LYS A 127 -7.18 -17.53 17.28
C LYS A 127 -8.63 -17.69 17.69
N PHE A 128 -9.51 -17.47 16.73
CA PHE A 128 -10.96 -17.60 16.84
C PHE A 128 -11.42 -18.75 15.94
N ASP A 129 -12.37 -19.55 16.42
CA ASP A 129 -12.85 -20.77 15.78
C ASP A 129 -14.09 -20.57 14.87
N GLY A 130 -14.74 -19.41 14.96
CA GLY A 130 -15.96 -19.10 14.22
C GLY A 130 -17.26 -19.62 14.80
N THR A 131 -17.27 -20.12 16.04
CA THR A 131 -18.44 -20.72 16.69
C THR A 131 -18.94 -19.88 17.85
N ASP A 132 -18.09 -19.62 18.85
CA ASP A 132 -18.46 -18.89 20.06
C ASP A 132 -17.35 -18.00 20.63
N ASP A 133 -16.22 -17.90 19.92
CA ASP A 133 -15.03 -17.16 20.33
C ASP A 133 -15.16 -15.64 20.16
N TYR A 134 -14.88 -14.85 21.20
CA TYR A 134 -14.82 -13.39 21.13
C TYR A 134 -14.05 -12.75 22.29
N VAL A 135 -13.71 -11.47 22.13
CA VAL A 135 -13.20 -10.61 23.20
C VAL A 135 -14.22 -9.51 23.49
N ASN A 136 -14.54 -9.30 24.77
CA ASN A 136 -15.41 -8.22 25.22
C ASN A 136 -14.60 -7.15 25.96
N CYS A 137 -14.49 -5.96 25.37
CA CYS A 137 -13.73 -4.83 25.91
C CYS A 137 -14.60 -3.83 26.70
N GLY A 138 -15.89 -4.15 26.90
CA GLY A 138 -16.83 -3.28 27.60
C GLY A 138 -17.20 -2.04 26.78
N ASN A 139 -17.79 -1.04 27.45
CA ASN A 139 -18.37 0.15 26.82
C ASN A 139 -17.93 1.44 27.51
N ASP A 140 -16.66 1.51 27.93
CA ASP A 140 -16.12 2.69 28.59
C ASP A 140 -16.32 3.97 27.77
N SER A 141 -16.46 5.10 28.46
CA SER A 141 -16.66 6.41 27.84
C SER A 141 -15.56 6.79 26.83
N SER A 142 -14.33 6.31 27.02
CA SER A 142 -13.21 6.50 26.08
C SER A 142 -13.41 5.81 24.73
N LEU A 143 -14.29 4.81 24.65
CA LEU A 143 -14.69 4.13 23.41
C LEU A 143 -15.87 4.81 22.71
N ASN A 144 -16.53 5.78 23.36
CA ASN A 144 -17.57 6.60 22.75
C ASN A 144 -16.98 7.75 21.93
N ILE A 145 -16.22 7.40 20.90
CA ILE A 145 -15.74 8.35 19.90
C ILE A 145 -16.96 8.78 19.07
N THR A 146 -17.20 10.07 18.86
CA THR A 146 -18.35 10.61 18.09
C THR A 146 -17.95 11.23 16.77
N ASP A 147 -16.74 11.81 16.72
CA ASP A 147 -16.23 12.51 15.54
C ASP A 147 -15.46 11.54 14.65
N ALA A 148 -14.31 11.98 14.12
CA ALA A 148 -13.45 11.17 13.29
C ALA A 148 -12.87 9.96 14.06
N ILE A 149 -12.71 8.83 13.38
CA ILE A 149 -12.22 7.57 13.96
C ILE A 149 -11.38 6.79 12.96
N THR A 150 -10.39 6.05 13.46
CA THR A 150 -9.66 5.04 12.70
C THR A 150 -9.59 3.73 13.48
N ILE A 151 -9.85 2.62 12.79
CA ILE A 151 -9.72 1.26 13.31
C ILE A 151 -8.70 0.52 12.45
N GLU A 152 -7.67 -0.05 13.05
CA GLU A 152 -6.63 -0.82 12.35
C GLU A 152 -6.45 -2.19 12.98
N VAL A 153 -6.14 -3.18 12.15
CA VAL A 153 -6.01 -4.57 12.58
C VAL A 153 -5.20 -5.39 11.58
N TRP A 154 -4.42 -6.35 12.07
CA TRP A 154 -3.90 -7.44 11.25
C TRP A 154 -4.83 -8.65 11.36
N VAL A 155 -5.31 -9.15 10.22
CA VAL A 155 -6.22 -10.31 10.19
C VAL A 155 -5.71 -11.39 9.26
N LYS A 156 -5.96 -12.64 9.63
CA LYS A 156 -5.80 -13.82 8.78
C LYS A 156 -7.07 -14.66 8.88
N PRO A 157 -8.10 -14.40 8.05
CA PRO A 157 -9.34 -15.17 8.07
C PRO A 157 -9.08 -16.59 7.55
N THR A 158 -9.85 -17.55 8.06
CA THR A 158 -9.77 -18.96 7.64
C THR A 158 -11.16 -19.51 7.29
N GLY A 159 -11.24 -20.30 6.22
CA GLY A 159 -12.47 -20.93 5.73
C GLY A 159 -13.37 -20.03 4.87
N ASN A 160 -14.38 -20.64 4.24
CA ASN A 160 -15.36 -19.97 3.39
C ASN A 160 -16.60 -19.61 4.22
N ASN A 161 -16.57 -18.49 4.92
CA ASN A 161 -17.68 -18.09 5.77
C ASN A 161 -18.35 -16.79 5.34
N THR A 162 -19.67 -16.73 5.56
CA THR A 162 -20.54 -15.55 5.41
C THR A 162 -20.24 -14.50 6.48
N ASP A 163 -20.31 -13.23 6.11
CA ASP A 163 -20.21 -11.97 6.88
C ASP A 163 -19.84 -12.08 8.37
N ARG A 164 -18.61 -11.67 8.73
CA ARG A 164 -18.11 -11.73 10.11
C ARG A 164 -17.45 -10.43 10.50
N SER A 165 -17.84 -9.86 11.66
CA SER A 165 -17.14 -8.70 12.20
C SER A 165 -15.81 -9.14 12.81
N ILE A 166 -14.76 -8.45 12.40
CA ILE A 166 -13.46 -8.49 13.05
C ILE A 166 -13.57 -7.72 14.37
N ILE A 167 -14.22 -6.55 14.34
CA ILE A 167 -14.45 -5.71 15.51
C ILE A 167 -15.71 -4.86 15.31
N GLU A 168 -16.52 -4.72 16.35
CA GLU A 168 -17.80 -4.01 16.32
C GLU A 168 -18.06 -3.25 17.62
N MET A 169 -18.50 -2.00 17.50
CA MET A 169 -18.92 -1.17 18.63
C MET A 169 -20.42 -0.88 18.52
N GLY A 170 -21.22 -1.67 19.23
CA GLY A 170 -22.65 -1.45 19.30
C GLY A 170 -23.33 -1.37 17.92
N LYS A 171 -24.30 -0.46 17.78
CA LYS A 171 -24.79 0.00 16.48
C LYS A 171 -24.21 1.38 16.18
N SER A 172 -22.88 1.50 16.21
CA SER A 172 -22.15 2.72 15.87
C SER A 172 -21.26 2.49 14.65
N TRP A 173 -20.33 1.55 14.74
CA TRP A 173 -19.41 1.21 13.65
C TRP A 173 -18.96 -0.25 13.74
N ARG A 174 -18.53 -0.80 12.60
CA ARG A 174 -17.91 -2.13 12.54
C ARG A 174 -16.91 -2.25 11.40
N LEU A 175 -15.88 -3.06 11.63
CA LEU A 175 -14.97 -3.54 10.60
C LEU A 175 -15.22 -5.05 10.42
N SER A 176 -15.50 -5.46 9.18
CA SER A 176 -16.00 -6.80 8.88
C SER A 176 -15.44 -7.35 7.58
N LEU A 177 -15.60 -8.66 7.37
CA LEU A 177 -15.31 -9.35 6.12
C LEU A 177 -16.58 -9.96 5.54
N TYR A 178 -16.86 -9.69 4.26
CA TYR A 178 -17.81 -10.40 3.43
C TYR A 178 -17.12 -11.56 2.72
N ASN A 179 -17.77 -12.74 2.69
CA ASN A 179 -17.25 -13.96 2.07
C ASN A 179 -15.80 -14.32 2.45
N SER A 180 -15.35 -13.89 3.62
CA SER A 180 -13.98 -14.07 4.14
C SER A 180 -12.86 -13.43 3.30
N SER A 181 -13.19 -12.65 2.27
CA SER A 181 -12.22 -12.08 1.34
C SER A 181 -12.43 -10.59 1.05
N ILE A 182 -13.49 -9.96 1.55
CA ILE A 182 -13.81 -8.57 1.21
C ILE A 182 -14.00 -7.76 2.49
N ALA A 183 -13.02 -6.92 2.81
CA ALA A 183 -13.09 -6.05 3.95
C ALA A 183 -14.10 -4.92 3.73
N ASN A 184 -14.78 -4.54 4.80
CA ASN A 184 -15.69 -3.40 4.80
C ASN A 184 -15.69 -2.70 6.16
N PHE A 185 -15.68 -1.37 6.11
CA PHE A 185 -15.85 -0.52 7.26
C PHE A 185 -17.20 0.20 7.14
N GLN A 186 -18.03 0.03 8.16
CA GLN A 186 -19.41 0.53 8.15
C GLN A 186 -19.67 1.37 9.38
N VAL A 187 -20.49 2.40 9.20
CA VAL A 187 -21.05 3.24 10.24
C VAL A 187 -22.58 3.10 10.24
N HIS A 188 -23.20 3.27 11.39
CA HIS A 188 -24.66 3.15 11.54
C HIS A 188 -25.26 4.53 11.81
N ASP A 189 -26.32 4.89 11.11
CA ASP A 189 -26.97 6.21 11.20
C ASP A 189 -28.18 6.23 12.15
N GLY A 190 -28.40 5.14 12.89
CA GLY A 190 -29.54 4.99 13.81
C GLY A 190 -30.72 4.22 13.20
N GLY A 191 -30.74 4.06 11.87
CA GLY A 191 -31.67 3.20 11.14
C GLY A 191 -30.98 2.04 10.41
N GLU A 192 -30.03 2.36 9.54
CA GLU A 192 -29.35 1.40 8.65
C GLU A 192 -27.82 1.47 8.75
N TRP A 193 -27.17 0.38 8.34
CA TRP A 193 -25.71 0.34 8.18
C TRP A 193 -25.34 0.94 6.82
N SER A 194 -24.45 1.93 6.86
CA SER A 194 -23.87 2.58 5.68
C SER A 194 -22.39 2.24 5.60
N GLY A 195 -21.89 1.98 4.39
CA GLY A 195 -20.48 1.69 4.17
C GLY A 195 -20.20 1.37 2.71
N ILE A 196 -19.12 0.62 2.45
CA ILE A 196 -18.66 0.33 1.09
C ILE A 196 -19.28 -1.00 0.66
N TYR A 197 -20.27 -0.95 -0.24
CA TYR A 197 -20.92 -2.14 -0.79
C TYR A 197 -20.35 -2.47 -2.18
N GLU A 198 -20.16 -3.77 -2.45
CA GLU A 198 -19.52 -4.29 -3.67
C GLU A 198 -20.22 -3.83 -4.96
N ASN A 199 -19.45 -3.34 -5.95
CA ASN A 199 -19.65 -3.75 -7.34
C ASN A 199 -18.42 -3.47 -8.22
N ILE A 200 -17.54 -4.46 -8.39
CA ILE A 200 -16.45 -4.43 -9.39
C ILE A 200 -17.00 -4.14 -10.80
N SER A 201 -18.27 -4.49 -11.06
CA SER A 201 -18.91 -4.16 -12.34
C SER A 201 -19.00 -2.66 -12.62
N ASN A 202 -18.81 -1.78 -11.62
CA ASN A 202 -18.96 -0.33 -11.76
C ASN A 202 -17.65 0.45 -11.90
N LEU A 203 -16.49 -0.22 -11.90
CA LEU A 203 -15.20 0.43 -12.11
C LEU A 203 -15.17 1.22 -13.43
N GLY A 204 -14.94 2.53 -13.35
CA GLY A 204 -14.95 3.44 -14.50
C GLY A 204 -16.33 3.74 -15.09
N LYS A 205 -17.43 3.26 -14.48
CA LYS A 205 -18.80 3.51 -14.97
C LYS A 205 -19.42 4.82 -14.52
N ASN A 206 -19.05 5.31 -13.34
CA ASN A 206 -19.65 6.49 -12.74
C ASN A 206 -18.58 7.46 -12.30
N TRP A 207 -18.84 8.74 -12.52
CA TRP A 207 -17.90 9.82 -12.27
C TRP A 207 -18.48 10.82 -11.27
N ILE A 208 -17.60 11.43 -10.49
CA ILE A 208 -17.87 12.60 -9.67
C ILE A 208 -17.10 13.75 -10.32
N ASP A 209 -17.80 14.81 -10.67
CA ASP A 209 -17.17 16.07 -11.05
C ASP A 209 -16.62 16.73 -9.79
N LEU A 210 -15.29 16.91 -9.72
CA LEU A 210 -14.63 17.61 -8.62
C LEU A 210 -14.59 19.13 -8.85
N GLY A 211 -15.13 19.59 -9.99
CA GLY A 211 -15.20 20.98 -10.41
C GLY A 211 -13.96 21.46 -11.14
N ALA A 212 -14.07 22.66 -11.69
CA ALA A 212 -12.96 23.35 -12.33
C ALA A 212 -11.92 23.74 -11.28
N VAL A 213 -10.67 23.31 -11.47
CA VAL A 213 -9.56 23.66 -10.57
C VAL A 213 -8.98 25.06 -10.92
N SER A 214 -9.47 25.70 -12.01
CA SER A 214 -9.15 27.07 -12.42
C SER A 214 -10.20 27.62 -13.41
N ASN A 215 -10.15 28.92 -13.74
CA ASN A 215 -11.21 29.62 -14.48
C ASN A 215 -10.98 29.75 -16.00
N THR A 216 -9.90 29.20 -16.53
CA THR A 216 -9.59 29.10 -17.96
C THR A 216 -8.68 27.89 -18.16
N ASN A 217 -8.90 27.07 -19.21
CA ASN A 217 -7.95 26.13 -19.85
C ASN A 217 -8.21 24.61 -19.67
N GLU A 218 -7.45 23.76 -20.37
CA GLU A 218 -7.62 22.29 -20.54
C GLU A 218 -6.74 21.45 -19.59
N VAL A 219 -7.13 20.19 -19.29
CA VAL A 219 -6.30 19.19 -18.58
C VAL A 219 -5.73 18.16 -19.56
N LEU A 220 -4.53 18.41 -20.07
CA LEU A 220 -3.95 17.65 -21.19
C LEU A 220 -3.20 16.38 -20.80
N SER A 221 -2.62 16.34 -19.60
CA SER A 221 -1.86 15.18 -19.15
C SER A 221 -2.09 14.92 -17.67
N MET A 222 -2.17 13.64 -17.32
CA MET A 222 -2.29 13.14 -15.96
C MET A 222 -1.33 11.99 -15.75
N THR A 223 -0.72 11.92 -14.57
CA THR A 223 0.12 10.76 -14.20
C THR A 223 -0.04 10.41 -12.72
N TYR A 224 0.05 9.13 -12.41
CA TYR A 224 0.06 8.61 -11.05
C TYR A 224 1.51 8.35 -10.63
N LEU A 225 1.92 8.92 -9.50
CA LEU A 225 3.30 8.87 -8.99
C LEU A 225 3.50 7.80 -7.91
N ASP A 226 2.49 7.00 -7.59
CA ASP A 226 2.41 6.11 -6.43
C ASP A 226 1.93 6.77 -5.12
N ASN A 227 1.50 5.94 -4.17
CA ASN A 227 1.07 6.29 -2.82
C ASN A 227 -0.02 7.36 -2.73
N GLY A 228 -0.99 7.34 -3.65
CA GLY A 228 -2.06 8.33 -3.69
C GLY A 228 -1.65 9.67 -4.27
N ILE A 229 -0.38 9.83 -4.68
CA ILE A 229 0.10 11.05 -5.31
C ILE A 229 -0.20 10.99 -6.80
N ALA A 230 -0.90 11.99 -7.30
CA ALA A 230 -1.17 12.16 -8.72
C ALA A 230 -0.85 13.60 -9.15
N LEU A 231 -0.44 13.75 -10.40
CA LEU A 231 -0.24 15.04 -11.03
C LEU A 231 -1.17 15.19 -12.23
N PHE A 232 -1.56 16.43 -12.51
CA PHE A 232 -2.04 16.80 -13.83
C PHE A 232 -1.46 18.15 -14.26
N GLY A 233 -1.35 18.35 -15.57
CA GLY A 233 -0.85 19.57 -16.19
C GLY A 233 -1.93 20.30 -16.98
N GLY A 234 -1.82 21.64 -17.03
CA GLY A 234 -2.82 22.53 -17.60
C GLY A 234 -2.37 23.43 -18.75
N CYS A 235 -3.28 23.67 -19.70
CA CYS A 235 -3.02 24.39 -20.95
C CYS A 235 -3.37 25.91 -20.94
N SER A 236 -2.78 26.71 -20.05
CA SER A 236 -2.27 28.07 -20.33
C SER A 236 -1.51 28.54 -19.10
N GLY A 237 -0.27 28.94 -19.30
CA GLY A 237 0.67 29.19 -18.21
C GLY A 237 1.37 27.94 -17.65
N GLY A 238 1.03 26.72 -18.07
CA GLY A 238 1.79 25.51 -17.72
C GLY A 238 1.68 25.08 -16.27
N ARG A 239 0.64 25.48 -15.54
CA ARG A 239 0.48 25.15 -14.12
C ARG A 239 0.30 23.63 -13.94
N VAL A 240 1.06 23.07 -13.01
CA VAL A 240 0.93 21.67 -12.57
C VAL A 240 0.13 21.64 -11.28
N HIS A 241 -0.78 20.69 -11.17
CA HIS A 241 -1.54 20.42 -9.95
C HIS A 241 -1.18 19.06 -9.39
N ARG A 242 -1.22 18.96 -8.07
CA ARG A 242 -0.88 17.75 -7.32
C ARG A 242 -1.98 17.39 -6.34
N SER A 243 -2.27 16.11 -6.28
CA SER A 243 -3.08 15.46 -5.25
C SER A 243 -2.19 14.53 -4.44
N THR A 244 -2.52 14.34 -3.17
CA THR A 244 -1.91 13.34 -2.26
C THR A 244 -2.95 12.36 -1.71
N ASP A 245 -4.17 12.40 -2.23
CA ASP A 245 -5.32 11.68 -1.68
C ASP A 245 -6.08 10.95 -2.79
N TYR A 246 -5.34 10.40 -3.74
CA TYR A 246 -5.87 9.66 -4.89
C TYR A 246 -6.83 10.50 -5.73
N GLY A 247 -6.45 11.74 -6.00
CA GLY A 247 -7.15 12.66 -6.88
C GLY A 247 -8.44 13.25 -6.30
N LEU A 248 -8.63 13.25 -4.97
CA LEU A 248 -9.82 13.84 -4.33
C LEU A 248 -9.68 15.36 -4.20
N ASN A 249 -8.52 15.82 -3.73
CA ASN A 249 -8.20 17.23 -3.63
C ASN A 249 -6.96 17.54 -4.47
N TRP A 250 -6.97 18.71 -5.11
CA TRP A 250 -5.91 19.16 -6.00
C TRP A 250 -5.39 20.52 -5.58
N THR A 251 -4.08 20.64 -5.53
CA THR A 251 -3.36 21.87 -5.17
C THR A 251 -2.45 22.27 -6.31
N ALA A 252 -2.46 23.54 -6.69
CA ALA A 252 -1.52 24.07 -7.68
C ALA A 252 -0.10 24.09 -7.09
N ILE A 253 0.89 23.68 -7.88
CA ILE A 253 2.31 23.73 -7.52
C ILE A 253 3.08 24.64 -8.46
N GLY A 254 3.85 25.55 -7.85
CA GLY A 254 4.77 26.46 -8.53
C GLY A 254 4.11 27.63 -9.27
N ASP A 255 4.94 28.58 -9.66
CA ASP A 255 4.58 29.63 -10.61
C ASP A 255 4.81 29.10 -12.04
N VAL A 256 3.71 28.92 -12.79
CA VAL A 256 3.58 29.02 -14.26
C VAL A 256 4.88 28.65 -15.03
N PHE A 257 5.00 27.39 -15.47
CA PHE A 257 6.10 26.89 -16.32
C PHE A 257 6.18 27.60 -17.69
N GLY A 258 5.21 28.46 -18.01
CA GLY A 258 5.25 29.43 -19.11
C GLY A 258 4.76 28.88 -20.44
N SER A 259 4.45 27.58 -20.52
CA SER A 259 3.93 26.90 -21.72
C SER A 259 3.04 25.72 -21.30
N PRO A 260 2.04 25.31 -22.09
CA PRO A 260 1.32 24.06 -21.87
C PRO A 260 2.22 22.83 -21.77
N SER A 261 1.97 22.00 -20.76
CA SER A 261 2.56 20.65 -20.67
C SER A 261 1.89 19.74 -21.69
N ASP A 262 2.68 18.95 -22.41
CA ASP A 262 2.19 18.02 -23.42
C ASP A 262 2.05 16.60 -22.85
N SER A 263 3.06 16.12 -22.13
CA SER A 263 3.07 14.76 -21.56
C SER A 263 3.82 14.70 -20.22
N MET A 264 3.49 13.71 -19.39
CA MET A 264 4.14 13.46 -18.09
C MET A 264 4.48 11.98 -17.91
N ALA A 265 5.69 11.68 -17.45
CA ALA A 265 6.14 10.32 -17.16
C ALA A 265 6.67 10.21 -15.72
N TYR A 266 6.17 9.22 -14.97
CA TYR A 266 6.73 8.84 -13.67
C TYR A 266 7.86 7.83 -13.87
N CYS A 267 9.05 8.15 -13.35
CA CYS A 267 10.24 7.32 -13.52
C CYS A 267 10.57 6.46 -12.29
N GLY A 268 9.71 6.46 -11.26
CA GLY A 268 9.99 5.83 -9.97
C GLY A 268 10.70 6.74 -8.98
N ASP A 269 10.69 6.36 -7.70
CA ASP A 269 11.39 7.03 -6.59
C ASP A 269 11.22 8.56 -6.53
N GLY A 270 10.01 9.04 -6.84
CA GLY A 270 9.68 10.46 -6.85
C GLY A 270 10.16 11.25 -8.06
N ILE A 271 10.81 10.59 -9.03
CA ILE A 271 11.28 11.23 -10.25
C ILE A 271 10.15 11.36 -11.27
N VAL A 272 9.95 12.58 -11.78
CA VAL A 272 8.90 12.88 -12.77
C VAL A 272 9.49 13.73 -13.89
N LEU A 273 9.13 13.41 -15.13
CA LEU A 273 9.45 14.20 -16.31
C LEU A 273 8.17 14.84 -16.87
N ILE A 274 8.27 16.10 -17.29
CA ILE A 274 7.21 16.81 -18.01
C ILE A 274 7.81 17.39 -19.29
N SER A 275 7.19 17.10 -20.43
CA SER A 275 7.47 17.77 -21.70
C SER A 275 6.49 18.91 -21.94
N PHE A 276 6.93 19.95 -22.66
CA PHE A 276 6.13 21.13 -22.98
C PHE A 276 6.15 21.44 -24.48
N ILE A 277 5.07 22.05 -24.96
CA ILE A 277 4.89 22.37 -26.40
C ILE A 277 5.91 23.39 -26.95
N ASN A 278 6.71 24.02 -26.09
CA ASN A 278 7.79 24.93 -26.49
C ASN A 278 9.15 24.23 -26.62
N GLY A 279 9.19 22.90 -26.60
CA GLY A 279 10.42 22.12 -26.71
C GLY A 279 11.10 21.84 -25.37
N LYS A 280 10.61 22.39 -24.25
CA LYS A 280 11.28 22.25 -22.95
C LYS A 280 10.90 20.96 -22.23
N VAL A 281 11.84 20.47 -21.42
CA VAL A 281 11.62 19.38 -20.47
C VAL A 281 11.95 19.85 -19.06
N TRP A 282 11.09 19.48 -18.11
CA TRP A 282 11.31 19.72 -16.69
C TRP A 282 11.35 18.40 -15.94
N ARG A 283 12.11 18.39 -14.84
CA ARG A 283 12.32 17.21 -14.01
C ARG A 283 12.09 17.52 -12.54
N SER A 284 11.37 16.65 -11.84
CA SER A 284 11.25 16.61 -10.38
C SER A 284 11.92 15.35 -9.84
N THR A 285 12.39 15.41 -8.59
CA THR A 285 12.97 14.27 -7.85
C THR A 285 12.29 14.04 -6.50
N ASP A 286 11.17 14.71 -6.27
CA ASP A 286 10.47 14.78 -4.99
C ASP A 286 8.95 14.73 -5.17
N TYR A 287 8.49 13.86 -6.07
CA TYR A 287 7.07 13.62 -6.34
C TYR A 287 6.32 14.87 -6.82
N GLY A 288 6.99 15.69 -7.65
CA GLY A 288 6.43 16.88 -8.28
C GLY A 288 6.35 18.11 -7.39
N LEU A 289 7.05 18.15 -6.26
CA LEU A 289 7.07 19.31 -5.36
C LEU A 289 7.99 20.42 -5.87
N ASN A 290 9.21 20.06 -6.26
CA ASN A 290 10.19 20.97 -6.85
C ASN A 290 10.58 20.50 -8.25
N TRP A 291 10.89 21.47 -9.11
CA TRP A 291 11.13 21.24 -10.52
C TRP A 291 12.42 21.93 -10.99
N THR A 292 13.16 21.23 -11.85
CA THR A 292 14.36 21.71 -12.53
C THR A 292 14.07 21.84 -14.03
N ASP A 293 14.28 23.03 -14.60
CA ASP A 293 14.23 23.26 -16.05
C ASP A 293 15.48 22.64 -16.69
N LEU A 294 15.31 21.64 -17.54
CA LEU A 294 16.41 21.01 -18.29
C LEU A 294 16.72 21.75 -19.60
N GLY A 295 15.91 22.76 -19.94
CA GLY A 295 16.00 23.49 -21.19
C GLY A 295 15.31 22.77 -22.34
N THR A 296 15.59 23.26 -23.56
CA THR A 296 15.14 22.62 -24.80
C THR A 296 16.03 21.44 -25.13
N ILE A 297 15.41 20.30 -25.42
CA ILE A 297 16.12 19.10 -25.87
C ILE A 297 16.17 19.12 -27.41
N GLY A 298 17.37 19.03 -27.99
CA GLY A 298 17.56 19.12 -29.43
C GLY A 298 17.24 20.51 -30.02
N GLU A 299 16.79 20.54 -31.28
CA GLU A 299 16.37 21.75 -32.01
C GLU A 299 14.84 21.87 -32.15
N ALA A 300 14.10 21.05 -31.41
CA ALA A 300 12.69 20.87 -31.63
C ALA A 300 11.84 22.08 -31.21
N THR A 301 10.82 22.35 -32.01
CA THR A 301 9.88 23.47 -31.81
C THR A 301 8.67 23.09 -30.98
N SER A 302 8.34 21.79 -30.90
CA SER A 302 7.35 21.22 -29.99
C SER A 302 7.80 19.83 -29.55
N MET A 303 7.86 19.59 -28.25
CA MET A 303 7.95 18.22 -27.73
C MET A 303 6.60 17.54 -27.82
N ALA A 304 6.65 16.23 -27.96
CA ALA A 304 5.51 15.35 -28.03
C ALA A 304 5.54 14.38 -26.80
N PRO A 305 5.25 13.07 -26.91
CA PRO A 305 5.11 12.21 -25.72
C PRO A 305 6.44 11.99 -25.00
N VAL A 306 6.40 11.86 -23.67
CA VAL A 306 7.49 11.34 -22.84
C VAL A 306 7.04 10.02 -22.22
N GLU A 307 7.91 9.01 -22.23
CA GLU A 307 7.60 7.68 -21.71
C GLU A 307 8.82 7.10 -20.96
N TYR A 308 8.59 6.48 -19.80
CA TYR A 308 9.63 5.79 -19.03
C TYR A 308 9.61 4.28 -19.31
N LEU A 309 10.78 3.71 -19.62
CA LEU A 309 10.95 2.34 -20.11
C LEU A 309 11.57 1.38 -19.08
N ASP A 310 11.69 1.82 -17.82
CA ASP A 310 12.42 1.16 -16.74
C ASP A 310 13.95 1.33 -16.79
N ASN A 311 14.63 0.98 -15.69
CA ASN A 311 16.09 1.02 -15.52
C ASN A 311 16.74 2.38 -15.85
N GLY A 312 16.08 3.47 -15.49
CA GLY A 312 16.58 4.83 -15.76
C GLY A 312 16.43 5.28 -17.21
N ILE A 313 15.79 4.49 -18.07
CA ILE A 313 15.64 4.80 -19.49
C ILE A 313 14.32 5.54 -19.71
N ALA A 314 14.41 6.69 -20.39
CA ALA A 314 13.25 7.46 -20.81
C ALA A 314 13.36 7.83 -22.29
N LEU A 315 12.21 7.94 -22.96
CA LEU A 315 12.08 8.36 -24.34
C LEU A 315 11.27 9.64 -24.43
N LEU A 316 11.59 10.43 -25.45
CA LEU A 316 10.91 11.68 -25.78
C LEU A 316 10.79 11.78 -27.29
N GLY A 317 9.60 12.11 -27.79
CA GLY A 317 9.35 12.37 -29.21
C GLY A 317 9.19 13.86 -29.52
N ASP A 318 9.28 14.23 -30.80
CA ASP A 318 8.91 15.56 -31.29
C ASP A 318 8.01 15.55 -32.54
N ASP A 319 7.47 16.73 -32.87
CA ASP A 319 6.58 16.95 -34.02
C ASP A 319 7.24 16.71 -35.39
N SER A 320 8.57 16.74 -35.43
CA SER A 320 9.39 16.60 -36.63
C SER A 320 9.84 15.15 -36.86
N GLY A 321 9.61 14.28 -35.87
CA GLY A 321 9.86 12.85 -35.95
C GLY A 321 11.10 12.36 -35.21
N HIS A 322 11.83 13.22 -34.49
CA HIS A 322 12.99 12.78 -33.71
C HIS A 322 12.55 11.98 -32.49
N VAL A 323 13.42 11.06 -32.09
CA VAL A 323 13.34 10.39 -30.80
C VAL A 323 14.60 10.68 -30.01
N TYR A 324 14.43 11.19 -28.81
CA TYR A 324 15.50 11.41 -27.84
C TYR A 324 15.43 10.33 -26.76
N ARG A 325 16.60 9.87 -26.32
CA ARG A 325 16.72 8.82 -25.31
C ARG A 325 17.62 9.26 -24.16
N SER A 326 17.15 9.05 -22.94
CA SER A 326 17.91 9.18 -21.71
C SER A 326 18.21 7.81 -21.11
N THR A 327 19.31 7.70 -20.35
CA THR A 327 19.70 6.50 -19.59
C THR A 327 19.94 6.80 -18.11
N ASP A 328 19.54 7.99 -17.67
CA ASP A 328 19.81 8.56 -16.36
C ASP A 328 18.59 9.31 -15.81
N TYR A 329 17.41 8.73 -15.99
CA TYR A 329 16.14 9.25 -15.48
C TYR A 329 15.81 10.66 -15.99
N GLY A 330 16.14 10.92 -17.26
CA GLY A 330 15.89 12.15 -17.97
C GLY A 330 16.85 13.30 -17.66
N GLU A 331 18.00 13.05 -17.01
CA GLU A 331 19.00 14.10 -16.76
C GLU A 331 19.74 14.51 -18.03
N ASN A 332 20.14 13.55 -18.87
CA ASN A 332 20.78 13.79 -20.15
C ASN A 332 20.07 13.02 -21.26
N TRP A 333 20.06 13.62 -22.46
CA TRP A 333 19.35 13.11 -23.62
C TRP A 333 20.28 12.97 -24.83
N THR A 334 20.13 11.86 -25.54
CA THR A 334 20.79 11.60 -26.83
C THR A 334 19.73 11.63 -27.93
N ASP A 335 19.94 12.46 -28.95
CA ASP A 335 19.12 12.46 -30.16
C ASP A 335 19.45 11.24 -31.03
N LEU A 336 18.45 10.41 -31.34
CA LEU A 336 18.58 9.25 -32.21
C LEU A 336 18.27 9.57 -33.68
N GLY A 337 17.91 10.81 -33.98
CA GLY A 337 17.51 11.29 -35.30
C GLY A 337 16.03 11.08 -35.59
N ILE A 338 15.62 11.47 -36.80
CA ILE A 338 14.25 11.32 -37.31
C ILE A 338 13.96 9.83 -37.54
N ILE A 339 13.03 9.28 -36.75
CA ILE A 339 12.51 7.93 -36.94
C ILE A 339 11.40 7.92 -38.00
N ASP A 340 10.51 8.91 -37.98
CA ASP A 340 9.47 9.09 -38.99
C ASP A 340 9.11 10.56 -39.18
N SER A 341 9.15 11.06 -40.41
CA SER A 341 8.85 12.46 -40.74
C SER A 341 7.41 12.89 -40.49
N GLY A 342 6.51 11.95 -40.16
CA GLY A 342 5.13 12.24 -39.77
C GLY A 342 4.97 12.73 -38.32
N GLY A 343 6.07 12.88 -37.57
CA GLY A 343 6.06 13.29 -36.17
C GLY A 343 5.73 12.14 -35.23
N VAL A 344 6.30 12.15 -34.01
CA VAL A 344 6.00 11.17 -32.97
C VAL A 344 4.83 11.69 -32.15
N THR A 345 3.71 10.98 -32.10
CA THR A 345 2.47 11.46 -31.46
C THR A 345 2.07 10.65 -30.23
N SER A 346 2.58 9.43 -30.10
CA SER A 346 2.35 8.58 -28.93
C SER A 346 3.52 7.63 -28.70
N LEU A 347 3.80 7.32 -27.44
CA LEU A 347 4.78 6.33 -27.00
C LEU A 347 4.13 5.39 -25.98
N ALA A 348 4.57 4.14 -25.95
CA ALA A 348 4.18 3.20 -24.91
C ALA A 348 5.31 2.19 -24.64
N TYR A 349 5.63 2.01 -23.37
CA TYR A 349 6.45 0.88 -22.92
C TYR A 349 5.58 -0.37 -22.72
N LEU A 350 6.02 -1.51 -23.28
CA LEU A 350 5.26 -2.76 -23.28
C LEU A 350 5.80 -3.83 -22.33
N GLU A 351 6.88 -3.56 -21.61
CA GLU A 351 7.70 -4.51 -20.81
C GLU A 351 8.92 -5.09 -21.52
N SER A 352 9.90 -5.53 -20.71
CA SER A 352 11.10 -6.26 -21.14
C SER A 352 11.88 -5.57 -22.26
N GLY A 353 12.00 -4.24 -22.21
CA GLY A 353 12.72 -3.44 -23.21
C GLY A 353 11.99 -3.23 -24.53
N ILE A 354 10.73 -3.67 -24.65
CA ILE A 354 9.91 -3.44 -25.83
C ILE A 354 9.19 -2.10 -25.69
N ALA A 355 9.35 -1.24 -26.69
CA ALA A 355 8.66 0.03 -26.79
C ALA A 355 8.04 0.22 -28.18
N ILE A 356 6.96 0.97 -28.24
CA ILE A 356 6.26 1.32 -29.48
C ILE A 356 6.04 2.82 -29.55
N LEU A 357 6.14 3.37 -30.76
CA LEU A 357 5.70 4.72 -31.07
C LEU A 357 4.66 4.71 -32.19
N GLY A 358 3.72 5.64 -32.09
CA GLY A 358 2.75 5.99 -33.13
C GLY A 358 3.08 7.34 -33.73
N THR A 359 2.68 7.55 -34.99
CA THR A 359 2.97 8.78 -35.73
C THR A 359 1.73 9.49 -36.24
N GLY A 360 1.88 10.76 -36.64
CA GLY A 360 0.83 11.54 -37.31
C GLY A 360 0.38 10.96 -38.66
N GLY A 361 1.23 10.14 -39.30
CA GLY A 361 0.91 9.42 -40.53
C GLY A 361 0.25 8.06 -40.32
N GLY A 362 -0.15 7.72 -39.10
CA GLY A 362 -0.79 6.44 -38.78
C GLY A 362 0.16 5.24 -38.77
N LYS A 363 1.48 5.47 -38.73
CA LYS A 363 2.47 4.39 -38.70
C LYS A 363 2.83 3.99 -37.28
N VAL A 364 3.17 2.72 -37.13
CA VAL A 364 3.72 2.14 -35.90
C VAL A 364 5.18 1.76 -36.12
N HIS A 365 6.05 2.20 -35.22
CA HIS A 365 7.44 1.73 -35.13
C HIS A 365 7.65 1.03 -33.78
N ARG A 366 8.56 0.05 -33.75
CA ARG A 366 8.80 -0.81 -32.59
C ARG A 366 10.29 -0.95 -32.30
N SER A 367 10.64 -0.92 -31.02
CA SER A 367 11.96 -1.23 -30.47
C SER A 367 11.89 -2.46 -29.55
N THR A 368 13.00 -3.19 -29.45
CA THR A 368 13.18 -4.33 -28.53
C THR A 368 14.41 -4.18 -27.63
N ASP A 369 15.01 -3.00 -27.63
CA ASP A 369 16.28 -2.69 -26.99
C ASP A 369 16.20 -1.37 -26.24
N TYR A 370 15.07 -1.16 -25.55
CA TYR A 370 14.82 0.04 -24.75
C TYR A 370 14.94 1.34 -25.55
N GLY A 371 14.43 1.33 -26.78
CA GLY A 371 14.36 2.49 -27.67
C GLY A 371 15.69 2.87 -28.33
N GLU A 372 16.71 2.01 -28.32
CA GLU A 372 17.97 2.27 -29.02
C GLU A 372 17.83 2.15 -30.55
N ASN A 373 17.11 1.14 -31.02
CA ASN A 373 16.84 0.93 -32.44
C ASN A 373 15.35 0.74 -32.71
N TRP A 374 14.89 1.27 -33.85
CA TRP A 374 13.49 1.27 -34.25
C TRP A 374 13.29 0.58 -35.59
N THR A 375 12.22 -0.21 -35.68
CA THR A 375 11.77 -0.85 -36.91
C THR A 375 10.35 -0.41 -37.23
N GLU A 376 10.13 0.10 -38.44
CA GLU A 376 8.78 0.39 -38.94
C GLU A 376 8.00 -0.93 -39.10
N ILE A 377 6.84 -1.03 -38.44
CA ILE A 377 5.92 -2.16 -38.55
C ILE A 377 4.98 -1.95 -39.74
N GLY A 378 4.52 -0.71 -39.94
CA GLY A 378 3.74 -0.30 -41.09
C GLY A 378 2.72 0.79 -40.75
N THR A 379 1.95 1.20 -41.76
CA THR A 379 0.78 2.08 -41.60
C THR A 379 -0.39 1.27 -41.06
N ILE A 380 -0.73 1.46 -39.80
CA ILE A 380 -1.77 0.71 -39.08
C ILE A 380 -3.08 1.50 -39.07
N ALA A 381 -3.00 2.80 -38.81
CA ALA A 381 -4.14 3.71 -38.86
C ALA A 381 -4.12 4.54 -40.14
N THR A 382 -5.28 5.04 -40.56
CA THR A 382 -5.39 5.93 -41.73
C THR A 382 -5.08 7.39 -41.41
N ASP A 383 -4.87 7.72 -40.14
CA ASP A 383 -4.58 9.05 -39.61
C ASP A 383 -3.76 8.95 -38.32
N THR A 384 -3.54 10.07 -37.65
CA THR A 384 -2.75 10.23 -36.44
C THR A 384 -3.13 9.22 -35.37
N ILE A 385 -2.12 8.52 -34.85
CA ILE A 385 -2.26 7.67 -33.66
C ILE A 385 -2.08 8.54 -32.42
N ARG A 386 -3.18 8.86 -31.74
CA ARG A 386 -3.19 9.78 -30.59
C ARG A 386 -2.74 9.13 -29.30
N VAL A 387 -3.11 7.87 -29.10
CA VAL A 387 -2.91 7.19 -27.82
C VAL A 387 -2.67 5.71 -28.04
N ILE A 388 -1.73 5.17 -27.26
CA ILE A 388 -1.39 3.74 -27.23
C ILE A 388 -1.49 3.30 -25.76
N ALA A 389 -2.13 2.16 -25.51
CA ALA A 389 -2.23 1.59 -24.18
C ALA A 389 -1.77 0.13 -24.17
N TYR A 390 -0.81 -0.18 -23.30
CA TYR A 390 -0.42 -1.55 -23.00
C TYR A 390 -1.34 -2.18 -21.96
N LEU A 391 -1.90 -3.35 -22.27
CA LEU A 391 -2.88 -4.04 -21.43
C LEU A 391 -2.31 -5.29 -20.72
N GLY A 392 -1.00 -5.51 -20.83
CA GLY A 392 -0.32 -6.70 -20.29
C GLY A 392 -0.34 -7.89 -21.24
N ASN A 393 0.56 -8.85 -21.02
CA ASN A 393 0.66 -10.12 -21.75
C ASN A 393 0.72 -9.94 -23.28
N GLY A 394 1.45 -8.94 -23.75
CA GLY A 394 1.61 -8.64 -25.18
C GLY A 394 0.39 -8.00 -25.85
N ILE A 395 -0.66 -7.68 -25.12
CA ILE A 395 -1.84 -7.01 -25.67
C ILE A 395 -1.63 -5.50 -25.67
N VAL A 396 -1.76 -4.89 -26.84
CA VAL A 396 -1.65 -3.44 -27.04
C VAL A 396 -2.88 -2.96 -27.81
N ILE A 397 -3.40 -1.80 -27.46
CA ILE A 397 -4.41 -1.11 -28.26
C ILE A 397 -3.95 0.30 -28.60
N LEU A 398 -4.40 0.82 -29.73
CA LEU A 398 -4.21 2.20 -30.12
C LEU A 398 -5.52 2.82 -30.61
N GLY A 399 -5.64 4.14 -30.47
CA GLY A 399 -6.77 4.94 -30.94
C GLY A 399 -6.31 6.03 -31.90
N ASP A 400 -7.13 6.33 -32.90
CA ASP A 400 -6.83 7.32 -33.93
C ASP A 400 -7.88 8.43 -34.08
N ASP A 401 -7.56 9.41 -34.94
CA ASP A 401 -8.40 10.60 -35.23
C ASP A 401 -9.74 10.26 -35.89
N TYR A 402 -9.89 9.06 -36.47
CA TYR A 402 -11.15 8.58 -37.05
C TYR A 402 -11.93 7.67 -36.12
N SER A 403 -11.62 7.67 -34.82
CA SER A 403 -12.29 6.88 -33.78
C SER A 403 -12.07 5.37 -33.85
N HIS A 404 -11.14 4.88 -34.68
CA HIS A 404 -10.85 3.46 -34.76
C HIS A 404 -10.00 2.99 -33.58
N VAL A 405 -10.31 1.78 -33.09
CA VAL A 405 -9.45 1.06 -32.14
C VAL A 405 -8.75 -0.07 -32.87
N HIS A 406 -7.43 -0.04 -32.89
CA HIS A 406 -6.61 -1.13 -33.44
C HIS A 406 -5.97 -1.91 -32.30
N ARG A 407 -5.80 -3.22 -32.49
CA ARG A 407 -5.36 -4.13 -31.43
C ARG A 407 -4.28 -5.09 -31.91
N SER A 408 -3.29 -5.30 -31.05
CA SER A 408 -2.25 -6.32 -31.16
C SER A 408 -2.29 -7.27 -29.96
N THR A 409 -1.83 -8.52 -30.14
CA THR A 409 -1.67 -9.53 -29.08
C THR A 409 -0.26 -10.12 -29.02
N ASP A 410 0.68 -9.50 -29.71
CA ASP A 410 2.04 -9.98 -29.90
C ASP A 410 3.05 -8.84 -29.78
N TYR A 411 2.82 -7.96 -28.80
CA TYR A 411 3.68 -6.82 -28.50
C TYR A 411 3.84 -5.87 -29.70
N GLY A 412 2.74 -5.64 -30.42
CA GLY A 412 2.63 -4.70 -31.54
C GLY A 412 3.31 -5.14 -32.83
N LEU A 413 3.55 -6.43 -33.02
CA LEU A 413 4.08 -6.97 -34.27
C LEU A 413 3.00 -7.08 -35.35
N ASN A 414 1.80 -7.55 -34.99
CA ASN A 414 0.64 -7.63 -35.87
C ASN A 414 -0.55 -6.89 -35.28
N TRP A 415 -1.30 -6.23 -36.15
CA TRP A 415 -2.43 -5.37 -35.77
C TRP A 415 -3.71 -5.78 -36.49
N THR A 416 -4.83 -5.60 -35.81
CA THR A 416 -6.17 -5.76 -36.36
C THR A 416 -6.98 -4.51 -36.02
N ASP A 417 -7.54 -3.87 -37.04
CA ASP A 417 -8.54 -2.82 -36.88
C ASP A 417 -9.84 -3.45 -36.37
N LEU A 418 -10.32 -3.03 -35.20
CA LEU A 418 -11.56 -3.51 -34.59
C LEU A 418 -12.77 -2.64 -34.98
N GLY A 419 -12.56 -1.59 -35.78
CA GLY A 419 -13.57 -0.62 -36.17
C GLY A 419 -13.67 0.56 -35.22
N THR A 420 -14.67 1.39 -35.47
CA THR A 420 -14.88 2.64 -34.73
C THR A 420 -15.50 2.42 -33.35
N VAL A 421 -15.07 3.23 -32.39
CA VAL A 421 -15.68 3.33 -31.06
C VAL A 421 -16.11 4.77 -30.83
N GLY A 422 -17.41 5.01 -31.05
CA GLY A 422 -17.97 6.36 -31.09
C GLY A 422 -17.91 6.98 -32.48
N SER A 423 -17.95 8.32 -32.53
CA SER A 423 -18.03 9.12 -33.76
C SER A 423 -16.92 10.18 -33.88
N SER A 424 -15.97 10.19 -32.96
CA SER A 424 -14.99 11.28 -32.82
C SER A 424 -13.67 10.76 -32.27
N VAL A 425 -12.62 11.56 -32.47
CA VAL A 425 -11.22 11.22 -32.14
C VAL A 425 -11.07 10.64 -30.75
N ILE A 426 -10.30 9.56 -30.64
CA ILE A 426 -9.92 8.96 -29.36
C ILE A 426 -8.73 9.75 -28.82
N LEU A 427 -8.93 10.44 -27.70
CA LEU A 427 -7.92 11.35 -27.13
C LEU A 427 -7.16 10.71 -25.98
N SER A 428 -7.82 9.85 -25.21
CA SER A 428 -7.26 9.30 -23.99
C SER A 428 -7.69 7.85 -23.76
N MET A 429 -6.81 7.07 -23.12
CA MET A 429 -7.09 5.71 -22.67
C MET A 429 -6.42 5.43 -21.33
N ALA A 430 -7.05 4.62 -20.48
CA ALA A 430 -6.44 4.12 -19.25
C ALA A 430 -6.76 2.65 -19.02
N TYR A 431 -5.72 1.84 -18.79
CA TYR A 431 -5.86 0.45 -18.37
C TYR A 431 -6.06 0.36 -16.87
N LEU A 432 -7.20 -0.22 -16.48
CA LEU A 432 -7.62 -0.33 -15.08
C LEU A 432 -7.32 -1.72 -14.48
N GLY A 433 -6.61 -2.57 -15.22
CA GLY A 433 -6.31 -3.95 -14.85
C GLY A 433 -7.42 -4.95 -15.22
N ASN A 434 -7.09 -6.24 -15.17
CA ASN A 434 -8.03 -7.36 -15.38
C ASN A 434 -8.88 -7.25 -16.66
N GLY A 435 -8.27 -6.78 -17.75
CA GLY A 435 -8.94 -6.61 -19.04
C GLY A 435 -9.91 -5.44 -19.12
N VAL A 436 -10.01 -4.62 -18.06
CA VAL A 436 -10.81 -3.40 -18.05
C VAL A 436 -9.99 -2.24 -18.56
N VAL A 437 -10.49 -1.57 -19.58
CA VAL A 437 -9.89 -0.36 -20.14
C VAL A 437 -11.00 0.67 -20.36
N ILE A 438 -10.68 1.94 -20.20
CA ILE A 438 -11.57 3.06 -20.55
C ILE A 438 -10.92 3.92 -21.62
N LEU A 439 -11.75 4.52 -22.48
CA LEU A 439 -11.31 5.55 -23.42
C LEU A 439 -12.19 6.79 -23.32
N GLY A 440 -11.61 7.95 -23.62
CA GLY A 440 -12.29 9.23 -23.77
C GLY A 440 -12.13 9.77 -25.19
N ASN A 441 -13.14 10.49 -25.67
CA ASN A 441 -13.12 11.05 -27.03
C ASN A 441 -13.45 12.55 -27.07
N GLY A 442 -13.26 13.14 -28.26
CA GLY A 442 -13.61 14.53 -28.57
C GLY A 442 -15.11 14.82 -28.43
N ASP A 443 -15.93 13.79 -28.65
CA ASP A 443 -17.36 13.64 -28.34
C ASP A 443 -17.80 13.97 -26.92
N ASN A 444 -16.89 14.08 -25.93
CA ASN A 444 -17.18 14.11 -24.47
C ASN A 444 -17.62 12.78 -23.85
N HIS A 445 -17.62 11.69 -24.62
CA HIS A 445 -18.04 10.37 -24.17
C HIS A 445 -16.89 9.59 -23.54
N VAL A 446 -17.25 8.73 -22.58
CA VAL A 446 -16.36 7.69 -22.05
C VAL A 446 -16.90 6.33 -22.46
N TYR A 447 -16.04 5.50 -23.04
CA TYR A 447 -16.38 4.11 -23.37
C TYR A 447 -15.55 3.16 -22.51
N ARG A 448 -16.07 1.95 -22.32
CA ARG A 448 -15.44 0.93 -21.46
C ARG A 448 -15.42 -0.44 -22.10
N SER A 449 -14.27 -1.08 -22.01
CA SER A 449 -14.08 -2.49 -22.32
C SER A 449 -13.87 -3.30 -21.04
N THR A 450 -14.23 -4.58 -21.06
CA THR A 450 -13.95 -5.57 -19.99
C THR A 450 -13.21 -6.79 -20.48
N ASN A 451 -12.79 -6.77 -21.74
CA ASN A 451 -12.22 -7.91 -22.44
C ASN A 451 -11.04 -7.45 -23.29
N TYR A 452 -10.16 -6.65 -22.69
CA TYR A 452 -8.89 -6.22 -23.30
C TYR A 452 -9.08 -5.47 -24.63
N GLY A 453 -10.05 -4.55 -24.67
CA GLY A 453 -10.31 -3.67 -25.82
C GLY A 453 -11.06 -4.33 -26.98
N LEU A 454 -11.53 -5.58 -26.83
CA LEU A 454 -12.24 -6.29 -27.91
C LEU A 454 -13.65 -5.74 -28.17
N ASN A 455 -14.39 -5.45 -27.11
CA ASN A 455 -15.72 -4.85 -27.21
C ASN A 455 -15.83 -3.64 -26.28
N TRP A 456 -16.64 -2.67 -26.69
CA TRP A 456 -16.81 -1.40 -25.99
C TRP A 456 -18.26 -1.11 -25.69
N THR A 457 -18.51 -0.55 -24.53
CA THR A 457 -19.81 -0.04 -24.09
C THR A 457 -19.68 1.46 -23.87
N ASP A 458 -20.55 2.24 -24.52
CA ASP A 458 -20.67 3.67 -24.26
C ASP A 458 -21.26 3.89 -22.85
N LEU A 459 -20.55 4.63 -22.02
CA LEU A 459 -20.99 4.98 -20.66
C LEU A 459 -21.64 6.38 -20.61
N GLY A 460 -21.68 7.08 -21.74
CA GLY A 460 -22.16 8.45 -21.86
C GLY A 460 -21.10 9.48 -21.47
N SER A 461 -21.58 10.69 -21.21
CA SER A 461 -20.76 11.89 -21.10
C SER A 461 -20.66 12.37 -19.65
N PRO A 462 -19.52 12.14 -18.96
CA PRO A 462 -19.33 12.69 -17.62
C PRO A 462 -19.14 14.22 -17.65
N SER A 463 -18.58 14.75 -18.73
CA SER A 463 -18.44 16.19 -19.01
C SER A 463 -19.29 16.59 -20.22
N ASN A 464 -19.52 17.89 -20.38
CA ASN A 464 -19.99 18.46 -21.64
C ASN A 464 -18.84 18.85 -22.60
N GLN A 465 -17.60 18.57 -22.20
CA GLN A 465 -16.35 18.85 -22.91
C GLN A 465 -15.59 17.58 -23.31
N SER A 466 -14.71 17.68 -24.30
CA SER A 466 -13.86 16.56 -24.73
C SER A 466 -13.02 16.02 -23.57
N ILE A 467 -12.81 14.70 -23.58
CA ILE A 467 -12.09 13.99 -22.52
C ILE A 467 -10.62 13.81 -22.92
N GLU A 468 -9.79 14.76 -22.51
CA GLU A 468 -8.42 14.96 -22.98
C GLU A 468 -7.40 14.01 -22.35
N SER A 469 -7.59 13.65 -21.07
CA SER A 469 -6.63 12.85 -20.33
C SER A 469 -7.30 11.88 -19.38
N MET A 470 -6.65 10.74 -19.15
CA MET A 470 -7.07 9.74 -18.18
C MET A 470 -5.86 9.14 -17.48
N ALA A 471 -6.00 8.83 -16.20
CA ALA A 471 -5.00 8.05 -15.47
C ALA A 471 -5.67 7.06 -14.51
N TYR A 472 -5.04 5.90 -14.36
CA TYR A 472 -5.39 4.94 -13.32
C TYR A 472 -4.51 5.14 -12.10
N LEU A 473 -5.11 5.43 -10.95
CA LEU A 473 -4.40 5.70 -9.70
C LEU A 473 -4.23 4.44 -8.82
N GLY A 474 -4.49 3.26 -9.38
CA GLY A 474 -4.55 2.01 -8.62
C GLY A 474 -5.85 1.83 -7.84
N SER A 475 -6.03 0.64 -7.27
CA SER A 475 -7.18 0.29 -6.39
C SER A 475 -8.55 0.65 -6.94
N GLY A 476 -8.69 0.59 -8.26
CA GLY A 476 -9.93 0.89 -8.97
C GLY A 476 -10.33 2.37 -8.95
N ILE A 477 -9.37 3.27 -8.80
CA ILE A 477 -9.55 4.71 -8.95
C ILE A 477 -9.03 5.12 -10.32
N ALA A 478 -9.90 5.67 -11.13
CA ALA A 478 -9.53 6.38 -12.35
C ALA A 478 -9.85 7.87 -12.19
N ILE A 479 -9.03 8.70 -12.80
CA ILE A 479 -9.32 10.12 -13.01
C ILE A 479 -9.35 10.40 -14.51
N LEU A 480 -10.15 11.38 -14.88
CA LEU A 480 -10.13 11.96 -16.22
C LEU A 480 -10.16 13.48 -16.14
N GLY A 481 -9.61 14.11 -17.16
CA GLY A 481 -9.58 15.55 -17.34
C GLY A 481 -10.26 15.95 -18.62
N ASP A 482 -10.89 17.12 -18.62
CA ASP A 482 -11.53 17.67 -19.80
C ASP A 482 -10.84 18.96 -20.31
N ASN A 483 -11.33 19.45 -21.44
CA ASN A 483 -10.80 20.66 -22.07
C ASN A 483 -11.18 21.99 -21.37
N ASN A 484 -11.85 21.94 -20.20
CA ASN A 484 -12.26 23.12 -19.44
C ASN A 484 -11.82 23.06 -17.97
N TYR A 485 -10.76 22.31 -17.68
CA TYR A 485 -10.10 22.23 -16.37
C TYR A 485 -10.87 21.49 -15.29
N HIS A 486 -11.90 20.73 -15.67
CA HIS A 486 -12.57 19.86 -14.72
C HIS A 486 -11.79 18.57 -14.59
N VAL A 487 -11.64 18.14 -13.34
CA VAL A 487 -11.16 16.79 -13.03
C VAL A 487 -12.33 15.98 -12.53
N PHE A 488 -12.52 14.83 -13.15
CA PHE A 488 -13.52 13.88 -12.72
C PHE A 488 -12.83 12.67 -12.13
N ARG A 489 -13.45 12.12 -11.10
CA ARG A 489 -12.94 10.96 -10.40
C ARG A 489 -13.97 9.84 -10.43
N SER A 490 -13.53 8.62 -10.71
CA SER A 490 -14.41 7.47 -10.69
C SER A 490 -14.98 7.26 -9.29
N LYS A 491 -16.28 6.96 -9.17
CA LYS A 491 -16.87 6.51 -7.91
C LYS A 491 -16.25 5.17 -7.52
N ILE A 492 -15.57 5.12 -6.38
CA ILE A 492 -15.00 3.87 -5.88
C ILE A 492 -16.13 3.01 -5.33
N ASN A 493 -16.36 1.85 -5.93
CA ASN A 493 -17.16 0.78 -5.35
C ASN A 493 -16.41 -0.56 -5.49
N LEU A 494 -15.13 -0.58 -5.11
CA LEU A 494 -14.36 -1.82 -5.11
C LEU A 494 -14.43 -2.50 -3.75
N SER A 495 -14.55 -3.83 -3.83
CA SER A 495 -14.40 -4.72 -2.71
C SER A 495 -12.95 -4.65 -2.22
N ALA A 496 -12.75 -4.26 -0.97
CA ALA A 496 -11.43 -4.23 -0.35
C ALA A 496 -10.92 -5.65 -0.13
N SER A 497 -10.40 -6.24 -1.21
CA SER A 497 -10.20 -7.68 -1.30
C SER A 497 -8.92 -8.09 -0.57
N ILE A 498 -9.00 -9.16 0.21
CA ILE A 498 -7.89 -9.77 0.93
C ILE A 498 -7.76 -11.23 0.53
N THR A 499 -6.56 -11.79 0.65
CA THR A 499 -6.32 -13.21 0.38
C THR A 499 -6.55 -14.03 1.65
N PRO A 500 -7.49 -14.99 1.68
CA PRO A 500 -7.68 -15.88 2.82
C PRO A 500 -6.39 -16.62 3.20
N ASP A 501 -6.30 -17.04 4.47
CA ASP A 501 -5.14 -17.76 5.01
C ASP A 501 -3.79 -16.98 4.96
N THR A 502 -3.83 -15.69 4.63
CA THR A 502 -2.69 -14.77 4.69
C THR A 502 -3.00 -13.58 5.60
N PHE A 503 -1.97 -13.02 6.24
CA PHE A 503 -2.15 -11.81 7.04
C PHE A 503 -2.30 -10.60 6.13
N SER A 504 -3.38 -9.84 6.34
CA SER A 504 -3.62 -8.54 5.71
C SER A 504 -3.79 -7.48 6.79
N HIS A 505 -3.23 -6.29 6.56
CA HIS A 505 -3.48 -5.12 7.39
C HIS A 505 -4.73 -4.42 6.86
N ILE A 506 -5.74 -4.24 7.70
CA ILE A 506 -7.00 -3.59 7.30
C ILE A 506 -7.21 -2.37 8.19
N THR A 507 -7.44 -1.23 7.54
CA THR A 507 -7.72 0.03 8.22
C THR A 507 -9.03 0.63 7.72
N GLY A 508 -9.95 0.93 8.62
CA GLY A 508 -11.16 1.71 8.34
C GLY A 508 -11.06 3.09 8.95
N THR A 509 -11.35 4.14 8.18
CA THR A 509 -11.45 5.52 8.69
C THR A 509 -12.85 6.09 8.48
N PHE A 510 -13.27 6.97 9.38
CA PHE A 510 -14.43 7.82 9.17
C PHE A 510 -14.10 9.26 9.57
N SER A 511 -14.35 10.20 8.67
CA SER A 511 -14.24 11.65 8.90
C SER A 511 -15.19 12.39 7.96
N GLU A 512 -15.79 13.49 8.39
CA GLU A 512 -16.64 14.33 7.54
C GLU A 512 -17.71 13.53 6.76
N ASN A 513 -18.39 12.61 7.44
CA ASN A 513 -19.38 11.70 6.88
C ASN A 513 -18.86 10.71 5.81
N THR A 514 -17.55 10.62 5.62
CA THR A 514 -16.91 9.74 4.64
C THR A 514 -16.29 8.54 5.35
N THR A 515 -16.66 7.32 4.97
CA THR A 515 -15.95 6.10 5.36
C THR A 515 -14.93 5.75 4.31
N SER A 516 -13.71 5.42 4.71
CA SER A 516 -12.68 4.85 3.82
C SER A 516 -12.20 3.52 4.34
N ILE A 517 -11.74 2.64 3.45
CA ILE A 517 -11.09 1.39 3.81
C ILE A 517 -9.78 1.22 3.05
N TYR A 518 -8.76 0.77 3.77
CA TYR A 518 -7.42 0.51 3.27
C TYR A 518 -7.07 -0.95 3.52
N VAL A 519 -6.38 -1.56 2.57
CA VAL A 519 -5.80 -2.89 2.70
C VAL A 519 -4.31 -2.76 2.42
N ASN A 520 -3.49 -3.28 3.34
CA ASN A 520 -2.04 -3.27 3.23
C ASN A 520 -1.48 -1.86 2.94
N GLY A 521 -2.01 -0.85 3.62
CA GLY A 521 -1.59 0.55 3.48
C GLY A 521 -2.18 1.30 2.28
N VAL A 522 -2.93 0.63 1.40
CA VAL A 522 -3.47 1.21 0.16
C VAL A 522 -4.97 1.42 0.25
N LEU A 523 -5.47 2.60 -0.12
CA LEU A 523 -6.91 2.90 -0.15
C LEU A 523 -7.61 1.97 -1.15
N GLN A 524 -8.64 1.25 -0.71
CA GLN A 524 -9.42 0.31 -1.53
C GLN A 524 -10.86 0.77 -1.80
N GLY A 525 -11.41 1.59 -0.90
CA GLY A 525 -12.82 1.94 -0.97
C GLY A 525 -13.14 3.19 -0.17
N MET A 526 -14.15 3.94 -0.65
CA MET A 526 -14.67 5.11 0.02
C MET A 526 -16.17 5.21 -0.22
N SER A 527 -16.92 5.67 0.77
CA SER A 527 -18.37 5.93 0.65
C SER A 527 -18.75 7.18 1.44
N ASN A 528 -19.62 8.01 0.86
CA ASN A 528 -20.26 9.12 1.56
C ASN A 528 -21.46 8.56 2.31
N ASN A 529 -21.51 8.76 3.62
CA ASN A 529 -22.53 8.21 4.51
C ASN A 529 -23.42 9.35 5.03
N ALA A 530 -24.57 8.99 5.59
CA ALA A 530 -25.29 9.88 6.50
C ALA A 530 -24.51 10.05 7.82
N SER A 531 -24.96 10.99 8.65
CA SER A 531 -24.38 11.22 9.99
C SER A 531 -24.35 9.93 10.83
N ARG A 532 -23.22 9.66 11.50
CA ARG A 532 -23.10 8.51 12.41
C ARG A 532 -23.90 8.75 13.70
N ASN A 533 -24.65 7.73 14.14
CA ASN A 533 -25.32 7.71 15.45
C ASN A 533 -24.65 6.69 16.37
N ASN A 534 -24.32 7.11 17.60
CA ASN A 534 -23.66 6.25 18.59
C ASN A 534 -24.69 5.58 19.49
N ILE A 535 -25.22 4.44 19.08
CA ILE A 535 -25.98 3.57 19.99
C ILE A 535 -24.98 2.66 20.70
N LEU A 536 -24.58 3.08 21.91
CA LEU A 536 -23.52 2.46 22.69
C LEU A 536 -23.91 1.06 23.16
N ASN A 537 -23.01 0.12 22.92
CA ASN A 537 -22.97 -1.22 23.51
C ASN A 537 -21.49 -1.57 23.74
N ASN A 538 -21.19 -2.78 24.20
CA ASN A 538 -19.82 -3.22 24.35
C ASN A 538 -19.08 -3.26 23.01
N LEU A 539 -17.78 -2.92 23.04
CA LEU A 539 -16.83 -3.20 21.98
C LEU A 539 -16.50 -4.69 21.99
N LEU A 540 -16.77 -5.36 20.87
CA LEU A 540 -16.55 -6.79 20.69
C LEU A 540 -15.53 -7.02 19.58
N ILE A 541 -14.54 -7.88 19.83
CA ILE A 541 -13.58 -8.36 18.82
C ILE A 541 -13.91 -9.82 18.52
N GLY A 542 -13.99 -10.16 17.24
CA GLY A 542 -14.31 -11.51 16.75
C GLY A 542 -15.79 -11.87 16.77
N LYS A 543 -16.69 -10.91 17.07
CA LYS A 543 -18.14 -11.17 17.14
C LYS A 543 -18.98 -9.98 16.69
N GLN A 544 -20.06 -10.27 15.96
CA GLN A 544 -21.17 -9.36 15.68
C GLN A 544 -22.23 -9.42 16.77
N LEU A 545 -22.93 -8.30 17.02
CA LEU A 545 -24.07 -8.25 17.94
C LEU A 545 -25.20 -9.23 17.59
N ASN A 546 -25.36 -9.58 16.30
CA ASN A 546 -26.38 -10.53 15.83
C ASN A 546 -26.03 -12.01 16.09
N GLY A 547 -24.82 -12.31 16.60
CA GLY A 547 -24.37 -13.67 16.89
C GLY A 547 -23.48 -14.34 15.85
N SER A 548 -22.94 -13.61 14.87
CA SER A 548 -21.89 -14.14 13.96
C SER A 548 -20.50 -14.03 14.59
N TYR A 549 -19.64 -15.05 14.38
CA TYR A 549 -18.32 -15.16 15.00
C TYR A 549 -17.20 -15.25 13.96
N PHE A 550 -16.10 -14.53 14.16
CA PHE A 550 -14.93 -14.55 13.29
C PHE A 550 -14.19 -15.90 13.37
N ASN A 551 -13.67 -16.39 12.24
CA ASN A 551 -12.80 -17.58 12.21
C ASN A 551 -11.45 -17.22 11.59
N GLY A 552 -10.37 -17.43 12.33
CA GLY A 552 -9.02 -17.09 11.92
C GLY A 552 -8.24 -16.38 13.02
N LEU A 553 -7.24 -15.60 12.62
CA LEU A 553 -6.37 -14.87 13.54
C LEU A 553 -6.66 -13.36 13.48
N ILE A 554 -6.71 -12.73 14.65
CA ILE A 554 -6.75 -11.26 14.80
C ILE A 554 -5.54 -10.87 15.65
N ASP A 555 -4.82 -9.87 15.17
CA ASP A 555 -3.59 -9.36 15.78
C ASP A 555 -3.56 -7.82 15.74
N GLU A 556 -2.86 -7.23 16.72
CA GLU A 556 -2.50 -5.80 16.74
C GLU A 556 -3.66 -4.82 16.46
N VAL A 557 -4.78 -4.98 17.18
CA VAL A 557 -5.95 -4.09 17.08
C VAL A 557 -5.63 -2.69 17.64
N ARG A 558 -5.91 -1.63 16.85
CA ARG A 558 -5.76 -0.23 17.26
C ARG A 558 -7.01 0.58 16.95
N ILE A 559 -7.30 1.54 17.84
CA ILE A 559 -8.42 2.48 17.72
C ILE A 559 -7.90 3.89 17.98
N TYR A 560 -8.15 4.80 17.05
CA TYR A 560 -7.80 6.21 17.15
C TYR A 560 -9.06 7.07 17.13
N ASN A 561 -9.08 8.11 17.96
CA ASN A 561 -10.13 9.13 18.00
C ASN A 561 -9.94 10.24 16.95
N ARG A 562 -9.31 9.90 15.82
CA ARG A 562 -9.12 10.76 14.65
C ARG A 562 -9.06 9.89 13.40
N ALA A 563 -9.32 10.48 12.24
CA ALA A 563 -8.96 9.84 10.97
C ALA A 563 -7.45 9.97 10.75
N LEU A 564 -6.78 8.84 10.51
CA LEU A 564 -5.39 8.82 10.04
C LEU A 564 -5.35 9.21 8.56
N THR A 565 -4.26 9.86 8.14
CA THR A 565 -4.02 10.14 6.71
C THR A 565 -3.58 8.85 5.98
N PRO A 566 -3.73 8.78 4.65
CA PRO A 566 -3.21 7.66 3.85
C PRO A 566 -1.73 7.34 4.15
N GLU A 567 -0.89 8.36 4.35
CA GLU A 567 0.54 8.22 4.64
C GLU A 567 0.78 7.60 6.01
N GLU A 568 0.04 8.02 7.04
CA GLU A 568 0.14 7.45 8.39
C GLU A 568 -0.23 5.96 8.37
N ILE A 569 -1.33 5.61 7.70
CA ILE A 569 -1.80 4.23 7.56
C ILE A 569 -0.76 3.37 6.81
N ARG A 570 -0.16 3.93 5.75
CA ARG A 570 0.91 3.26 5.02
C ARG A 570 2.14 3.06 5.88
N MET A 571 2.55 4.05 6.66
CA MET A 571 3.66 3.93 7.61
C MET A 571 3.39 2.84 8.64
N HIS A 572 2.17 2.73 9.16
CA HIS A 572 1.78 1.66 10.09
C HIS A 572 1.78 0.27 9.44
N TYR A 573 1.49 0.17 8.14
CA TYR A 573 1.59 -1.09 7.40
C TYR A 573 3.04 -1.50 7.12
N LEU A 574 3.86 -0.57 6.64
CA LEU A 574 5.25 -0.84 6.21
C LEU A 574 6.18 -1.07 7.40
N SER A 575 5.84 -0.53 8.56
CA SER A 575 6.62 -0.74 9.78
C SER A 575 5.91 -1.71 10.72
N GLU A 576 6.69 -2.38 11.56
CA GLU A 576 6.23 -2.96 12.82
C GLU A 576 5.87 -1.81 13.78
N PHE A 577 4.92 -0.97 13.40
CA PHE A 577 4.48 0.14 14.23
C PHE A 577 3.80 -0.44 15.46
N GLN A 578 4.52 -0.48 16.58
CA GLN A 578 4.05 -1.06 17.83
C GLN A 578 4.21 -0.07 18.96
N LYS A 579 3.19 0.02 19.80
CA LYS A 579 3.32 0.72 21.07
C LYS A 579 4.06 -0.21 22.04
N PHE A 580 5.33 0.07 22.31
CA PHE A 580 6.16 -0.73 23.20
C PHE A 580 5.66 -0.63 24.66
N ASN A 581 5.24 0.57 25.08
CA ASN A 581 4.58 0.82 26.36
C ASN A 581 3.77 2.13 26.31
N ALA A 582 3.19 2.57 27.43
CA ALA A 582 2.34 3.76 27.51
C ALA A 582 2.93 5.04 26.87
N THR A 583 4.27 5.16 26.81
CA THR A 583 5.00 6.36 26.37
C THR A 583 5.91 6.15 25.16
N GLU A 584 6.26 4.91 24.80
CA GLU A 584 7.25 4.61 23.76
C GLU A 584 6.64 3.83 22.59
N TRP A 585 7.00 4.24 21.37
CA TRP A 585 6.64 3.58 20.12
C TRP A 585 7.89 3.00 19.46
N ARG A 586 7.76 1.80 18.91
CA ARG A 586 8.76 1.17 18.06
C ARG A 586 8.33 1.30 16.60
N PHE A 587 9.24 1.79 15.78
CA PHE A 587 9.14 1.74 14.32
C PHE A 587 10.30 0.87 13.83
N TYR A 588 9.98 -0.27 13.24
CA TYR A 588 10.98 -1.17 12.67
C TYR A 588 10.50 -1.61 11.29
N ASN A 589 11.33 -1.48 10.27
CA ASN A 589 11.02 -1.97 8.93
C ASN A 589 12.19 -2.85 8.49
N ASN A 590 11.92 -4.13 8.25
CA ASN A 590 12.92 -5.08 7.76
C ASN A 590 12.76 -5.25 6.26
N VAL A 591 13.46 -4.41 5.49
CA VAL A 591 13.52 -4.53 4.05
C VAL A 591 14.63 -5.52 3.69
N THR A 592 14.29 -6.59 2.99
CA THR A 592 15.22 -7.63 2.53
C THR A 592 15.23 -7.70 1.01
N ASN A 593 16.26 -8.30 0.41
CA ASN A 593 16.44 -8.37 -1.06
C ASN A 593 16.51 -6.99 -1.75
N LEU A 594 17.10 -6.00 -1.07
CA LEU A 594 17.45 -4.73 -1.71
C LEU A 594 18.43 -5.00 -2.85
N THR A 595 18.19 -4.35 -3.99
CA THR A 595 19.13 -4.35 -5.13
C THR A 595 20.36 -3.50 -4.80
N ASP A 596 21.42 -3.65 -5.59
CA ASP A 596 22.59 -2.80 -5.43
C ASP A 596 22.21 -1.34 -5.65
N GLY A 597 22.64 -0.46 -4.75
CA GLY A 597 22.22 0.92 -4.79
C GLY A 597 22.45 1.68 -3.49
N THR A 598 22.19 2.98 -3.55
CA THR A 598 22.24 3.87 -2.39
C THR A 598 20.82 4.19 -1.94
N TYR A 599 20.49 3.76 -0.73
CA TYR A 599 19.21 3.99 -0.09
C TYR A 599 19.34 5.10 0.94
N THR A 600 18.32 5.95 1.07
CA THR A 600 18.26 6.96 2.13
C THR A 600 17.03 6.75 3.01
N TYR A 601 17.15 7.08 4.29
CA TYR A 601 16.05 7.00 5.24
C TYR A 601 16.11 8.13 6.27
N TYR A 602 14.96 8.60 6.72
CA TYR A 602 14.79 9.52 7.83
C TYR A 602 13.47 9.22 8.56
N GLY A 603 13.36 9.61 9.82
CA GLY A 603 12.12 9.57 10.60
C GLY A 603 11.46 10.94 10.61
N LEU A 604 10.13 10.96 10.59
CA LEU A 604 9.34 12.19 10.60
C LEU A 604 8.19 12.04 11.62
N ALA A 605 7.95 13.08 12.42
CA ALA A 605 6.90 13.10 13.43
C ALA A 605 6.18 14.45 13.39
N ASN A 606 4.85 14.39 13.29
CA ASN A 606 3.98 15.56 13.27
C ASN A 606 3.14 15.62 14.55
N ASP A 607 3.00 16.83 15.12
CA ASP A 607 2.06 17.06 16.21
C ASP A 607 0.67 17.47 15.70
N THR A 608 -0.30 17.51 16.61
CA THR A 608 -1.71 17.81 16.30
C THR A 608 -1.97 19.25 15.85
N VAL A 609 -0.97 20.13 15.89
CA VAL A 609 -1.03 21.53 15.46
C VAL A 609 -0.29 21.73 14.12
N GLY A 610 0.27 20.64 13.55
CA GLY A 610 0.99 20.66 12.28
C GLY A 610 2.47 21.01 12.41
N ASN A 611 3.06 20.98 13.62
CA ASN A 611 4.51 21.10 13.75
C ASN A 611 5.16 19.77 13.36
N GLU A 612 6.21 19.85 12.56
CA GLU A 612 6.96 18.70 12.03
C GLU A 612 8.36 18.64 12.63
N GLY A 613 8.76 17.44 13.06
CA GLY A 613 10.11 17.11 13.47
C GLY A 613 10.67 15.99 12.61
N GLN A 614 11.79 16.24 11.94
CA GLN A 614 12.50 15.26 11.12
C GLN A 614 13.83 14.87 11.75
N THR A 615 14.22 13.60 11.65
CA THR A 615 15.60 13.19 11.93
C THR A 615 16.53 13.62 10.80
N GLU A 616 17.83 13.52 11.03
CA GLU A 616 18.81 13.55 9.94
C GLU A 616 18.51 12.45 8.89
N THR A 617 18.76 12.77 7.62
CA THR A 617 18.78 11.78 6.53
C THR A 617 20.01 10.91 6.67
N ARG A 618 19.80 9.60 6.68
CA ARG A 618 20.85 8.58 6.75
C ARG A 618 20.93 7.84 5.42
N THR A 619 22.12 7.39 5.09
CA THR A 619 22.40 6.69 3.83
C THR A 619 22.87 5.26 4.12
N LEU A 620 22.36 4.31 3.35
CA LEU A 620 22.74 2.91 3.35
C LEU A 620 23.11 2.52 1.92
N THR A 621 24.35 2.08 1.69
CA THR A 621 24.74 1.49 0.41
C THR A 621 24.63 -0.02 0.51
N VAL A 622 23.86 -0.61 -0.41
CA VAL A 622 23.77 -2.06 -0.60
C VAL A 622 24.62 -2.40 -1.81
N ASP A 623 25.55 -3.32 -1.62
CA ASP A 623 26.40 -3.87 -2.67
C ASP A 623 26.45 -5.39 -2.48
N THR A 624 25.78 -6.09 -3.38
CA THR A 624 25.69 -7.54 -3.46
C THR A 624 26.56 -8.10 -4.57
N THR A 625 27.12 -7.25 -5.44
CA THR A 625 28.03 -7.64 -6.52
C THR A 625 29.39 -8.02 -5.94
N PRO A 626 29.81 -9.29 -6.03
CA PRO A 626 31.14 -9.67 -5.59
C PRO A 626 32.20 -8.97 -6.45
N PRO A 627 33.33 -8.52 -5.87
CA PRO A 627 34.36 -7.85 -6.64
C PRO A 627 34.86 -8.75 -7.78
N ALA A 628 34.98 -8.18 -8.98
CA ALA A 628 35.46 -8.91 -10.14
C ALA A 628 36.94 -9.28 -9.97
N ILE A 629 37.25 -10.57 -9.90
CA ILE A 629 38.62 -11.07 -9.87
C ILE A 629 39.05 -11.36 -11.31
N SER A 630 39.97 -10.57 -11.85
CA SER A 630 40.62 -10.87 -13.12
C SER A 630 41.94 -11.60 -12.85
N ILE A 631 42.10 -12.79 -13.45
CA ILE A 631 43.35 -13.55 -13.39
C ILE A 631 44.03 -13.41 -14.74
N THR A 632 45.12 -12.65 -14.80
CA THR A 632 45.95 -12.56 -16.00
C THR A 632 46.93 -13.72 -16.04
N TYR A 633 46.76 -14.63 -16.99
CA TYR A 633 47.73 -15.70 -17.21
C TYR A 633 48.96 -15.16 -17.94
N PRO A 634 50.18 -15.53 -17.53
CA PRO A 634 51.39 -15.12 -18.24
C PRO A 634 51.38 -15.67 -19.66
N THR A 635 51.71 -14.83 -20.65
CA THR A 635 51.98 -15.27 -22.02
C THR A 635 53.16 -16.23 -22.01
N SER A 636 52.97 -17.42 -22.59
CA SER A 636 53.97 -18.49 -22.56
C SER A 636 55.32 -18.01 -23.10
N ASN A 637 56.35 -17.98 -22.25
CA ASN A 637 57.73 -18.44 -22.52
C ASN A 637 58.79 -18.00 -21.49
N SER A 638 58.46 -17.87 -20.20
CA SER A 638 59.53 -17.89 -19.19
C SER A 638 59.08 -18.46 -17.86
N VAL A 639 59.79 -19.50 -17.43
CA VAL A 639 59.66 -20.19 -16.14
C VAL A 639 59.90 -19.21 -15.00
N LYS A 640 58.84 -18.66 -14.38
CA LYS A 640 58.81 -18.23 -12.97
C LYS A 640 57.39 -18.33 -12.41
N ASN A 641 57.24 -19.08 -11.31
CA ASN A 641 55.99 -19.44 -10.63
C ASN A 641 55.36 -18.30 -9.80
N ASN A 642 55.30 -17.07 -10.31
CA ASN A 642 54.64 -15.97 -9.60
C ASN A 642 53.40 -15.51 -10.36
N TYR A 643 52.23 -15.77 -9.76
CA TYR A 643 50.95 -15.23 -10.19
C TYR A 643 50.81 -13.82 -9.63
N ILE A 644 50.39 -12.87 -10.46
CA ILE A 644 49.94 -11.55 -10.00
C ILE A 644 48.41 -11.59 -10.03
N ILE A 645 47.79 -11.57 -8.86
CA ILE A 645 46.34 -11.43 -8.71
C ILE A 645 46.08 -9.95 -8.43
N ASN A 646 45.48 -9.26 -9.40
CA ASN A 646 45.03 -7.89 -9.21
C ASN A 646 43.54 -7.92 -8.86
N GLY A 647 43.21 -7.59 -7.62
CA GLY A 647 41.83 -7.30 -7.23
C GLY A 647 41.60 -5.80 -7.32
N THR A 648 40.60 -5.37 -8.08
CA THR A 648 40.10 -3.99 -8.07
C THR A 648 38.70 -4.01 -7.46
N SER A 649 38.52 -3.32 -6.33
CA SER A 649 37.19 -2.91 -5.88
C SER A 649 36.91 -1.54 -6.49
N THR A 650 35.77 -1.39 -7.17
CA THR A 650 35.21 -0.07 -7.50
C THR A 650 34.34 0.40 -6.37
#